data_AF-A0A936AFU1-F1
#
_entry.id   AF-A0A936AFU1-F1
#
_cell.length_a   1.000
_cell.length_b   1.000
_cell.length_c   1.000
_cell.angle_alpha   90.00
_cell.angle_beta   90.00
_cell.angle_gamma   90.00
#
_symmetry.space_group_name_H-M   'P 1'
#
loop_
_entity.id
_entity.type
_entity.pdbx_description
1 polymer ?
#
loop_
_entity_poly.entity_id
_entity_poly.type
_entity_poly.pdbx_seq_one_letter_code
_entity_poly.pdbx_strand_id
1 'polypeptide(L)'
;MHRRFILLILLSSWIFASQAQNYVVNSSNDVDDGMCDGVHCSLREAIKAAEADGTPSTIAFNIPLAGPHLINPTGPFPNITQPDLKIVGETQPGGPGALVIEFNYRQFFGLPFWQILAPRFSISGFEIRKFLFENPGETIMQFGNGAIPAANCQIRNCAIYEDNSFVPGLSKQLITVSNAPDLVISNNKFGIDFAVSNIFKMEGYLAIEATQGGTLVTIDSNIFVNKVKMIDVKGGDVFISKNIFGAVDTNKANNLLLPSFAIVSSNNSKLDVIDNFFFGITNAAISLANSSWIQFISKNRFYNNSIDLISAGGNGLPVLVSDNTARDGKYFVFSQDNLELYVERNNINNYDTVIYNLNEPLSKKIRYIDNRMTCINDKVIVMDPSKFPAHPVPIILTVNRNQITGAGFPNDSVIVYSNNRILCPNAVCQGGVELGRTRCDATGNWILNAAYPNRTSISAYQFESNPATQPSIYSEFSNCYQCPGQVKINFTPSLCSGQTVTYRGKVYSEANPKDSTFVRGDGVSVCDSVVLVSVSFTPNYRINLRPNLCIGDTLRFGLVEIHKFHLTDSIVTKTASGCDSVVTIVATEVGAGTFAQTICDNASVTIGGTRFDKNNPSGVATISGAALGGCDSVVTVNLTINNFTESFIRLNMCPGRDTLVAGTLFNQANPIGDVTLKNGSSTGCDSLIHVNLNYPDNTGRFTATICRGDSILIINEYFSETKTNGQIIIANGSSFGCDSILDVSINLIPNSQGSYTNTICRGDTLNLHGEQFFNGKTTGTILLANQAANGCDSMIQVAISILPDAIGSFDTTLCENQTITLYGQVFSLARPRGNLKIDNASSRMCDSFVMVNVNFVNEAMGSFTPSICRKGQVQVGNQVFTASNPTGQVRLPGASVAGCDSLVNVAVTIIPSIGINFTENALKCNVANTGSLTLNSINGGTGNYQISIDNGGLINYTPGQTIPNLAQGNHSIRIVDQTACATIYNFNIANSQNLFLQLPNDTVIKLGNVVNITTQLNFNPTSILWDPDLYLSCNNCLNPQSIPDQTITYMLTAQDSNGCVIKDEITITVLIDEADIFVPTAFSPNGDNINDFFHPVFKFPEKTSILIFRIFDRWGNMVYERTNGLPGDPFGWDGTFNKDKMNPGVYTFAIQYAGEDKLGKWKTSDVTLIR
;
A
#
# COMPACT_ATOMS: atom_id res chain seq x y z
N MET A 1 -73.20 10.98 3.90
CA MET A 1 -72.23 11.74 4.73
C MET A 1 -71.26 10.76 5.42
N HIS A 2 -70.21 10.30 4.74
CA HIS A 2 -69.26 9.31 5.30
C HIS A 2 -67.86 9.42 4.64
N ARG A 3 -67.39 10.66 4.41
CA ARG A 3 -66.10 10.92 3.72
C ARG A 3 -65.39 12.23 4.13
N ARG A 4 -65.70 12.76 5.32
CA ARG A 4 -65.06 13.99 5.88
C ARG A 4 -64.54 13.86 7.33
N PHE A 5 -64.64 12.69 7.95
CA PHE A 5 -64.14 12.47 9.33
C PHE A 5 -62.78 11.77 9.43
N ILE A 6 -62.28 11.19 8.33
CA ILE A 6 -60.97 10.49 8.28
C ILE A 6 -59.83 11.43 7.87
N LEU A 7 -60.13 12.63 7.34
CA LEU A 7 -59.12 13.59 6.90
C LEU A 7 -58.67 14.59 7.99
N LEU A 8 -59.23 14.53 9.21
CA LEU A 8 -58.84 15.40 10.34
C LEU A 8 -58.00 14.70 11.42
N ILE A 9 -57.78 13.38 11.32
CA ILE A 9 -56.88 12.63 12.23
C ILE A 9 -55.48 12.44 11.58
N LEU A 10 -55.31 12.85 10.32
CA LEU A 10 -54.04 12.80 9.57
C LEU A 10 -53.30 14.16 9.53
N LEU A 11 -53.59 15.07 10.46
CA LEU A 11 -52.96 16.40 10.58
C LEU A 11 -52.44 16.74 11.99
N SER A 12 -52.38 15.76 12.90
CA SER A 12 -51.81 15.92 14.25
C SER A 12 -50.62 15.00 14.55
N SER A 13 -50.13 14.25 13.58
CA SER A 13 -48.78 13.70 13.59
C SER A 13 -47.88 14.65 12.79
N TRP A 14 -47.47 15.74 13.45
CA TRP A 14 -46.27 16.45 13.01
C TRP A 14 -45.15 15.43 12.96
N ILE A 15 -44.66 15.13 11.76
CA ILE A 15 -43.30 14.60 11.63
C ILE A 15 -42.41 15.76 12.04
N PHE A 16 -42.13 15.84 13.34
CA PHE A 16 -40.95 16.55 13.80
C PHE A 16 -39.79 15.90 13.07
N ALA A 17 -39.24 16.61 12.08
CA ALA A 17 -37.87 16.37 11.69
C ALA A 17 -37.07 16.53 12.98
N SER A 18 -36.57 15.42 13.53
CA SER A 18 -35.74 15.42 14.72
C SER A 18 -34.62 16.41 14.48
N GLN A 19 -34.69 17.56 15.15
CA GLN A 19 -33.63 18.55 15.04
C GLN A 19 -32.36 17.91 15.61
N ALA A 20 -31.27 17.96 14.86
CA ALA A 20 -30.04 17.30 15.30
C ALA A 20 -29.57 17.93 16.61
N GLN A 21 -29.41 17.10 17.64
CA GLN A 21 -29.06 17.57 18.98
C GLN A 21 -27.57 17.90 19.03
N ASN A 22 -27.23 19.08 19.56
CA ASN A 22 -25.83 19.53 19.66
C ASN A 22 -25.34 19.45 21.11
N TYR A 23 -24.30 18.66 21.33
CA TYR A 23 -23.54 18.66 22.58
C TYR A 23 -22.23 19.41 22.38
N VAL A 24 -21.80 20.19 23.39
CA VAL A 24 -20.59 21.00 23.30
C VAL A 24 -19.64 20.60 24.42
N VAL A 25 -18.60 19.86 24.07
CA VAL A 25 -17.49 19.54 24.97
C VAL A 25 -16.78 20.84 25.33
N ASN A 26 -16.84 21.20 26.61
CA ASN A 26 -16.25 22.42 27.16
C ASN A 26 -15.12 22.12 28.18
N SER A 27 -14.92 20.85 28.51
CA SER A 27 -13.87 20.37 29.40
C SER A 27 -12.90 19.45 28.66
N SER A 28 -11.60 19.58 28.95
CA SER A 28 -10.57 18.65 28.48
C SER A 28 -10.26 17.54 29.49
N ASN A 29 -10.88 17.54 30.66
CA ASN A 29 -10.80 16.40 31.57
C ASN A 29 -11.74 15.27 31.08
N ASP A 30 -11.49 14.05 31.55
CA ASP A 30 -12.36 12.89 31.33
C ASP A 30 -12.96 12.40 32.66
N VAL A 31 -13.40 13.36 33.48
CA VAL A 31 -14.27 13.14 34.63
C VAL A 31 -15.71 13.07 34.11
N ASP A 32 -16.49 12.18 34.72
CA ASP A 32 -17.87 11.87 34.37
C ASP A 32 -18.72 12.15 35.61
N ASP A 33 -19.26 13.37 35.71
CA ASP A 33 -20.22 13.79 36.72
C ASP A 33 -21.66 13.34 36.42
N GLY A 34 -21.87 12.86 35.19
CA GLY A 34 -23.11 12.27 34.71
C GLY A 34 -23.99 13.20 33.89
N MET A 35 -23.58 14.45 33.64
CA MET A 35 -24.29 15.39 32.78
C MET A 35 -23.34 16.08 31.78
N CYS A 36 -23.82 16.34 30.57
CA CYS A 36 -23.14 17.23 29.62
C CYS A 36 -23.90 18.55 29.59
N ASP A 37 -23.42 19.56 30.32
CA ASP A 37 -24.07 20.87 30.43
C ASP A 37 -23.09 22.05 30.20
N GLY A 38 -23.55 23.27 30.46
CA GLY A 38 -22.76 24.50 30.29
C GLY A 38 -21.71 24.77 31.38
N VAL A 39 -21.70 23.97 32.45
CA VAL A 39 -20.72 24.01 33.55
C VAL A 39 -19.62 22.98 33.30
N HIS A 40 -20.01 21.75 32.95
CA HIS A 40 -19.08 20.68 32.60
C HIS A 40 -19.66 19.79 31.48
N CYS A 41 -18.84 19.53 30.48
CA CYS A 41 -19.06 18.46 29.52
C CYS A 41 -17.71 18.01 28.94
N SER A 42 -17.29 16.83 29.36
CA SER A 42 -16.22 16.02 28.77
C SER A 42 -16.69 15.31 27.49
N LEU A 43 -15.75 14.78 26.72
CA LEU A 43 -16.07 13.96 25.54
C LEU A 43 -16.88 12.69 25.91
N ARG A 44 -16.63 12.11 27.09
CA ARG A 44 -17.35 10.93 27.58
C ARG A 44 -18.80 11.24 27.93
N GLU A 45 -19.05 12.35 28.62
CA GLU A 45 -20.41 12.81 28.94
C GLU A 45 -21.18 13.16 27.66
N ALA A 46 -20.53 13.84 26.69
CA ALA A 46 -21.14 14.14 25.39
C ALA A 46 -21.54 12.88 24.61
N ILE A 47 -20.69 11.84 24.59
CA ILE A 47 -21.00 10.56 23.95
C ILE A 47 -22.17 9.87 24.69
N LYS A 48 -22.14 9.83 26.03
CA LYS A 48 -23.23 9.23 26.82
C LYS A 48 -24.57 9.92 26.61
N ALA A 49 -24.59 11.25 26.57
CA ALA A 49 -25.80 12.03 26.32
C ALA A 49 -26.34 11.76 24.91
N ALA A 50 -25.47 11.75 23.89
CA ALA A 50 -25.86 11.45 22.52
C ALA A 50 -26.43 10.02 22.34
N GLU A 51 -25.86 9.02 23.01
CA GLU A 51 -26.39 7.65 23.02
C GLU A 51 -27.70 7.52 23.81
N ALA A 52 -27.91 8.34 24.84
CA ALA A 52 -29.12 8.33 25.66
C ALA A 52 -30.34 8.98 24.97
N ASP A 53 -30.12 10.08 24.24
CA ASP A 53 -31.20 10.85 23.60
C ASP A 53 -31.83 10.15 22.38
N GLY A 54 -31.11 9.20 21.75
CA GLY A 54 -31.65 8.37 20.67
C GLY A 54 -31.94 9.11 19.35
N THR A 55 -31.57 10.39 19.23
CA THR A 55 -31.73 11.23 18.04
C THR A 55 -30.42 11.45 17.28
N PRO A 56 -30.44 11.75 15.96
CA PRO A 56 -29.26 12.22 15.24
C PRO A 56 -28.60 13.39 15.97
N SER A 57 -27.29 13.33 16.18
CA SER A 57 -26.60 14.22 17.12
C SER A 57 -25.22 14.66 16.61
N THR A 58 -24.77 15.85 17.00
CA THR A 58 -23.41 16.35 16.74
C THR A 58 -22.73 16.75 18.05
N ILE A 59 -21.56 16.18 18.30
CA ILE A 59 -20.64 16.56 19.36
C ILE A 59 -19.64 17.55 18.77
N ALA A 60 -19.71 18.78 19.27
CA ALA A 60 -18.80 19.88 18.99
C ALA A 60 -17.92 20.18 20.22
N PHE A 61 -16.92 21.04 20.04
CA PHE A 61 -15.92 21.39 21.04
C PHE A 61 -15.80 22.91 21.15
N ASN A 62 -15.77 23.41 22.37
CA ASN A 62 -15.51 24.81 22.72
C ASN A 62 -14.85 24.87 24.11
N ILE A 63 -13.73 24.17 24.24
CA ILE A 63 -12.93 24.12 25.46
C ILE A 63 -12.27 25.49 25.67
N PRO A 64 -12.41 26.15 26.84
CA PRO A 64 -11.78 27.44 27.12
C PRO A 64 -10.25 27.43 27.05
N LEU A 65 -9.67 28.61 26.84
CA LEU A 65 -8.25 28.89 26.54
C LEU A 65 -7.89 28.68 25.06
N ALA A 66 -6.70 29.12 24.66
CA ALA A 66 -6.21 29.06 23.28
C ALA A 66 -4.99 28.14 23.15
N GLY A 67 -4.96 27.34 22.09
CA GLY A 67 -3.90 26.37 21.80
C GLY A 67 -4.44 24.95 21.64
N PRO A 68 -3.57 23.93 21.50
CA PRO A 68 -4.01 22.55 21.49
C PRO A 68 -4.47 22.11 22.90
N HIS A 69 -5.68 21.57 22.99
CA HIS A 69 -6.25 21.05 24.24
C HIS A 69 -5.95 19.57 24.38
N LEU A 70 -5.44 19.19 25.55
CA LEU A 70 -5.10 17.83 25.89
C LEU A 70 -6.27 17.15 26.61
N ILE A 71 -6.89 16.17 25.94
CA ILE A 71 -7.83 15.22 26.53
C ILE A 71 -7.04 13.98 26.93
N ASN A 72 -7.14 13.58 28.19
CA ASN A 72 -6.47 12.40 28.74
C ASN A 72 -7.52 11.42 29.30
N PRO A 73 -7.99 10.45 28.49
CA PRO A 73 -9.05 9.56 28.90
C PRO A 73 -8.64 8.62 30.05
N THR A 74 -9.59 8.38 30.96
CA THR A 74 -9.47 7.49 32.12
C THR A 74 -9.69 6.01 31.77
N GLY A 75 -10.28 5.70 30.62
CA GLY A 75 -10.50 4.35 30.09
C GLY A 75 -11.23 4.40 28.73
N PRO A 76 -11.56 3.24 28.10
CA PRO A 76 -12.30 3.18 26.83
C PRO A 76 -13.57 4.05 26.82
N PHE A 77 -13.89 4.67 25.68
CA PHE A 77 -15.13 5.43 25.54
C PHE A 77 -16.35 4.48 25.46
N PRO A 78 -17.57 4.97 25.75
CA PRO A 78 -18.78 4.19 25.57
C PRO A 78 -18.91 3.66 24.13
N ASN A 79 -19.51 2.48 23.97
CA ASN A 79 -19.85 1.95 22.65
C ASN A 79 -20.77 2.94 21.93
N ILE A 80 -20.42 3.29 20.69
CA ILE A 80 -21.22 4.18 19.85
C ILE A 80 -22.19 3.32 19.04
N THR A 81 -23.47 3.34 19.42
CA THR A 81 -24.54 2.56 18.80
C THR A 81 -25.58 3.44 18.11
N GLN A 82 -25.64 4.72 18.46
CA GLN A 82 -26.61 5.68 17.96
C GLN A 82 -26.35 6.07 16.49
N PRO A 83 -27.30 5.84 15.56
CA PRO A 83 -27.17 6.27 14.17
C PRO A 83 -26.97 7.78 14.02
N ASP A 84 -26.26 8.17 12.95
CA ASP A 84 -26.04 9.57 12.55
C ASP A 84 -25.29 10.44 13.59
N LEU A 85 -24.60 9.84 14.57
CA LEU A 85 -23.73 10.57 15.50
C LEU A 85 -22.49 11.14 14.77
N LYS A 86 -22.26 12.43 14.93
CA LYS A 86 -21.08 13.14 14.40
C LYS A 86 -20.23 13.68 15.54
N ILE A 87 -18.90 13.58 15.41
CA ILE A 87 -17.94 14.14 16.37
C ILE A 87 -16.93 14.98 15.59
N VAL A 88 -17.02 16.30 15.73
CA VAL A 88 -16.36 17.26 14.82
C VAL A 88 -15.33 18.08 15.58
N GLY A 89 -14.12 17.57 15.70
CA GLY A 89 -13.03 18.20 16.44
C GLY A 89 -12.60 19.55 15.88
N GLU A 90 -12.79 19.80 14.58
CA GLU A 90 -12.51 21.10 13.94
C GLU A 90 -13.42 22.24 14.41
N THR A 91 -14.43 21.97 15.23
CA THR A 91 -15.20 23.02 15.91
C THR A 91 -14.40 23.72 17.02
N GLN A 92 -13.37 23.07 17.58
CA GLN A 92 -12.41 23.73 18.45
C GLN A 92 -11.55 24.72 17.64
N PRO A 93 -11.42 25.99 18.06
CA PRO A 93 -10.53 26.95 17.42
C PRO A 93 -9.07 26.47 17.36
N GLY A 94 -8.54 26.34 16.15
CA GLY A 94 -7.16 25.91 15.88
C GLY A 94 -7.03 24.88 14.76
N GLY A 95 -8.12 24.18 14.41
CA GLY A 95 -8.14 23.20 13.32
C GLY A 95 -7.61 21.81 13.71
N PRO A 96 -7.34 20.92 12.73
CA PRO A 96 -6.88 19.56 13.00
C PRO A 96 -5.62 19.52 13.88
N GLY A 97 -5.69 18.79 15.00
CA GLY A 97 -4.64 18.73 16.02
C GLY A 97 -4.73 19.80 17.12
N ALA A 98 -5.71 20.72 17.06
CA ALA A 98 -6.07 21.57 18.20
C ALA A 98 -6.79 20.79 19.33
N LEU A 99 -7.26 19.58 19.04
CA LEU A 99 -7.67 18.60 20.04
C LEU A 99 -6.71 17.43 19.99
N VAL A 100 -6.00 17.20 21.09
CA VAL A 100 -5.06 16.10 21.26
C VAL A 100 -5.64 15.13 22.27
N ILE A 101 -5.85 13.88 21.86
CA ILE A 101 -6.12 12.76 22.75
C ILE A 101 -4.78 12.06 23.03
N GLU A 102 -4.28 12.17 24.27
CA GLU A 102 -3.18 11.32 24.73
C GLU A 102 -3.70 10.22 25.63
N PHE A 103 -3.24 9.00 25.40
CA PHE A 103 -3.49 7.90 26.32
C PHE A 103 -2.34 7.79 27.31
N ASN A 104 -2.62 7.99 28.60
CA ASN A 104 -1.68 7.69 29.68
C ASN A 104 -2.07 6.40 30.46
N TYR A 105 -3.13 5.72 30.03
CA TYR A 105 -3.64 4.47 30.61
C TYR A 105 -3.03 3.25 29.91
N ARG A 106 -2.71 2.20 30.67
CA ARG A 106 -1.85 1.09 30.20
C ARG A 106 -2.55 -0.22 29.85
N GLN A 107 -3.77 -0.47 30.33
CA GLN A 107 -4.41 -1.80 30.23
C GLN A 107 -5.78 -1.76 29.56
N PHE A 108 -5.86 -2.22 28.31
CA PHE A 108 -7.13 -2.26 27.55
C PHE A 108 -7.84 -3.62 27.59
N PHE A 109 -7.24 -4.65 28.22
CA PHE A 109 -7.84 -5.98 28.44
C PHE A 109 -8.46 -6.61 27.16
N GLY A 110 -7.90 -6.31 25.99
CA GLY A 110 -8.40 -6.82 24.70
C GLY A 110 -9.71 -6.20 24.19
N LEU A 111 -10.19 -5.09 24.76
CA LEU A 111 -11.31 -4.33 24.22
C LEU A 111 -10.84 -3.15 23.34
N PRO A 112 -11.58 -2.78 22.29
CA PRO A 112 -11.30 -1.59 21.49
C PRO A 112 -11.53 -0.31 22.30
N PHE A 113 -10.69 0.70 22.12
CA PHE A 113 -10.81 1.96 22.87
C PHE A 113 -12.03 2.80 22.45
N TRP A 114 -12.34 2.80 21.15
CA TRP A 114 -13.62 3.20 20.56
C TRP A 114 -14.26 1.99 19.89
N GLN A 115 -15.44 1.57 20.34
CA GLN A 115 -16.26 0.59 19.62
C GLN A 115 -17.38 1.32 18.87
N ILE A 116 -17.29 1.38 17.54
CA ILE A 116 -18.32 1.97 16.67
C ILE A 116 -19.17 0.84 16.11
N LEU A 117 -20.45 0.81 16.49
CA LEU A 117 -21.48 -0.11 15.98
C LEU A 117 -22.61 0.65 15.26
N ALA A 118 -22.65 1.98 15.39
CA ALA A 118 -23.60 2.86 14.73
C ALA A 118 -23.40 2.90 13.20
N PRO A 119 -24.48 2.95 12.41
CA PRO A 119 -24.41 3.35 11.00
C PRO A 119 -24.36 4.88 10.86
N ARG A 120 -23.71 5.36 9.80
CA ARG A 120 -23.56 6.79 9.45
C ARG A 120 -22.83 7.64 10.50
N PHE A 121 -22.03 7.01 11.35
CA PHE A 121 -21.14 7.71 12.28
C PHE A 121 -20.03 8.45 11.53
N SER A 122 -19.68 9.67 11.96
CA SER A 122 -18.53 10.41 11.41
C SER A 122 -17.67 11.07 12.48
N ILE A 123 -16.35 10.88 12.41
CA ILE A 123 -15.38 11.52 13.30
C ILE A 123 -14.35 12.32 12.50
N SER A 124 -14.01 13.53 12.97
CA SER A 124 -12.96 14.35 12.35
C SER A 124 -12.20 15.28 13.30
N GLY A 125 -11.01 15.74 12.89
CA GLY A 125 -10.31 16.87 13.51
C GLY A 125 -9.39 16.59 14.70
N PHE A 126 -9.12 15.32 15.03
CA PHE A 126 -8.33 14.93 16.21
C PHE A 126 -6.86 14.62 15.89
N GLU A 127 -5.96 14.96 16.81
CA GLU A 127 -4.68 14.27 16.96
C GLU A 127 -4.77 13.23 18.08
N ILE A 128 -4.26 12.02 17.86
CA ILE A 128 -4.30 10.89 18.78
C ILE A 128 -2.89 10.33 18.92
N ARG A 129 -2.35 10.25 20.14
CA ARG A 129 -0.97 9.81 20.40
C ARG A 129 -0.77 9.10 21.76
N LYS A 130 0.45 8.58 21.99
CA LYS A 130 0.91 7.91 23.23
C LYS A 130 0.17 6.61 23.65
N PHE A 131 -0.58 5.94 22.77
CA PHE A 131 -1.14 4.64 23.15
C PHE A 131 -0.02 3.59 23.37
N LEU A 132 -0.15 2.83 24.46
CA LEU A 132 0.56 1.58 24.67
C LEU A 132 -0.40 0.42 24.38
N PHE A 133 0.09 -0.58 23.65
CA PHE A 133 -0.60 -1.87 23.51
C PHE A 133 0.15 -2.90 24.35
N GLU A 134 -0.54 -3.51 25.31
CA GLU A 134 0.01 -4.55 26.20
C GLU A 134 -0.39 -5.96 25.77
N ASN A 135 -1.46 -6.10 24.95
CA ASN A 135 -1.96 -7.41 24.49
C ASN A 135 -2.15 -7.46 22.96
N PRO A 136 -2.07 -8.66 22.33
CA PRO A 136 -2.35 -8.79 20.90
C PRO A 136 -3.85 -8.60 20.62
N GLY A 137 -4.17 -7.87 19.55
CA GLY A 137 -5.56 -7.63 19.11
C GLY A 137 -6.23 -6.40 19.73
N GLU A 138 -5.55 -5.66 20.61
CA GLU A 138 -6.02 -4.34 21.07
C GLU A 138 -6.04 -3.33 19.91
N THR A 139 -7.05 -2.45 19.89
CA THR A 139 -7.20 -1.42 18.85
C THR A 139 -7.77 -0.09 19.37
N ILE A 140 -7.42 1.02 18.71
CA ILE A 140 -7.92 2.36 19.09
C ILE A 140 -9.36 2.55 18.62
N MET A 141 -9.68 2.15 17.38
CA MET A 141 -11.03 2.29 16.83
C MET A 141 -11.46 1.03 16.10
N GLN A 142 -12.55 0.41 16.55
CA GLN A 142 -13.15 -0.74 15.87
C GLN A 142 -14.48 -0.37 15.24
N PHE A 143 -14.58 -0.54 13.92
CA PHE A 143 -15.81 -0.31 13.14
C PHE A 143 -16.51 -1.64 12.87
N GLY A 144 -17.68 -1.81 13.47
CA GLY A 144 -18.41 -3.06 13.56
C GLY A 144 -17.74 -4.05 14.53
N ASN A 145 -18.33 -5.22 14.69
CA ASN A 145 -17.75 -6.33 15.47
C ASN A 145 -17.97 -7.70 14.80
N GLY A 146 -18.11 -7.71 13.47
CA GLY A 146 -18.51 -8.88 12.67
C GLY A 146 -20.01 -9.17 12.73
N ALA A 147 -20.60 -9.18 13.93
CA ALA A 147 -22.03 -9.45 14.13
C ALA A 147 -22.93 -8.23 13.84
N ILE A 148 -22.50 -7.03 14.24
CA ILE A 148 -23.24 -5.77 14.08
C ILE A 148 -22.46 -4.87 13.09
N PRO A 149 -23.09 -4.41 11.99
CA PRO A 149 -22.41 -3.65 10.94
C PRO A 149 -22.37 -2.14 11.20
N ALA A 150 -21.19 -1.52 11.12
CA ALA A 150 -21.02 -0.06 11.20
C ALA A 150 -21.06 0.59 9.79
N ALA A 151 -22.22 0.53 9.14
CA ALA A 151 -22.36 0.92 7.73
C ALA A 151 -22.25 2.45 7.48
N ASN A 152 -21.70 2.85 6.33
CA ASN A 152 -21.64 4.25 5.85
C ASN A 152 -20.89 5.23 6.79
N CYS A 153 -19.91 4.74 7.56
CA CYS A 153 -19.15 5.57 8.50
C CYS A 153 -18.02 6.38 7.82
N GLN A 154 -17.55 7.45 8.47
CA GLN A 154 -16.49 8.32 7.93
C GLN A 154 -15.43 8.71 8.99
N ILE A 155 -14.16 8.68 8.61
CA ILE A 155 -13.02 9.18 9.41
C ILE A 155 -12.26 10.19 8.56
N ARG A 156 -12.17 11.45 9.01
CA ARG A 156 -11.50 12.51 8.23
C ARG A 156 -10.62 13.46 9.03
N ASN A 157 -9.57 13.98 8.41
CA ASN A 157 -8.71 15.02 8.99
C ASN A 157 -8.10 14.65 10.37
N CYS A 158 -8.00 13.37 10.70
CA CYS A 158 -7.38 12.90 11.95
C CYS A 158 -5.90 12.59 11.77
N ALA A 159 -5.09 12.82 12.80
CA ALA A 159 -3.70 12.39 12.89
C ALA A 159 -3.57 11.33 13.99
N ILE A 160 -3.08 10.14 13.67
CA ILE A 160 -2.97 9.00 14.60
C ILE A 160 -1.51 8.53 14.65
N TYR A 161 -0.87 8.72 15.78
CA TYR A 161 0.54 8.43 16.03
C TYR A 161 0.71 7.36 17.10
N GLU A 162 1.61 6.40 16.87
CA GLU A 162 1.93 5.36 17.86
C GLU A 162 3.06 5.76 18.81
N ASP A 163 3.00 5.24 20.04
CA ASP A 163 4.16 5.19 20.92
C ASP A 163 5.05 3.98 20.62
N ASN A 164 6.33 4.16 20.88
CA ASN A 164 7.41 3.24 20.61
C ASN A 164 7.75 2.36 21.85
N SER A 165 6.77 2.13 22.72
CA SER A 165 6.86 1.11 23.77
C SER A 165 6.86 -0.27 23.11
N PHE A 166 8.00 -0.95 23.16
CA PHE A 166 8.22 -2.26 22.54
C PHE A 166 7.79 -3.39 23.47
N VAL A 167 6.82 -4.19 23.02
CA VAL A 167 6.53 -5.53 23.54
C VAL A 167 6.75 -6.52 22.39
N PRO A 168 7.67 -7.49 22.50
CA PRO A 168 7.99 -8.40 21.40
C PRO A 168 6.78 -9.22 20.92
N GLY A 169 6.46 -9.15 19.63
CA GLY A 169 5.51 -10.06 18.98
C GLY A 169 4.03 -9.65 19.02
N LEU A 170 3.72 -8.41 19.44
CA LEU A 170 2.34 -7.90 19.46
C LEU A 170 2.01 -7.10 18.19
N SER A 171 1.13 -7.64 17.35
CA SER A 171 0.62 -6.91 16.18
C SER A 171 -0.33 -5.78 16.62
N LYS A 172 0.11 -4.53 16.46
CA LYS A 172 -0.61 -3.31 16.88
C LYS A 172 -1.64 -2.88 15.82
N GLN A 173 -2.92 -2.75 16.16
CA GLN A 173 -3.98 -2.35 15.20
C GLN A 173 -4.49 -0.94 15.50
N LEU A 174 -4.19 0.05 14.65
CA LEU A 174 -4.64 1.43 14.86
C LEU A 174 -6.16 1.54 14.75
N ILE A 175 -6.69 1.02 13.66
CA ILE A 175 -8.10 0.96 13.33
C ILE A 175 -8.37 -0.45 12.83
N THR A 176 -9.43 -1.08 13.33
CA THR A 176 -9.87 -2.41 12.92
C THR A 176 -11.26 -2.32 12.32
N VAL A 177 -11.43 -2.81 11.10
CA VAL A 177 -12.69 -2.78 10.36
C VAL A 177 -13.26 -4.20 10.32
N SER A 178 -14.32 -4.47 11.07
CA SER A 178 -14.93 -5.78 11.24
C SER A 178 -16.43 -5.72 10.88
N ASN A 179 -16.75 -5.87 9.59
CA ASN A 179 -18.11 -5.64 9.03
C ASN A 179 -18.54 -4.15 9.10
N ALA A 180 -17.99 -3.31 8.23
CA ALA A 180 -18.37 -1.90 8.08
C ALA A 180 -18.47 -1.50 6.60
N PRO A 181 -19.58 -1.83 5.91
CA PRO A 181 -19.73 -1.52 4.49
C PRO A 181 -19.85 0.00 4.28
N ASP A 182 -19.28 0.49 3.18
CA ASP A 182 -19.22 1.91 2.79
C ASP A 182 -18.48 2.80 3.81
N LEU A 183 -17.53 2.24 4.57
CA LEU A 183 -16.61 3.01 5.43
C LEU A 183 -15.65 3.84 4.56
N VAL A 184 -15.56 5.14 4.83
CA VAL A 184 -14.63 6.07 4.16
C VAL A 184 -13.59 6.61 5.14
N ILE A 185 -12.33 6.25 4.92
CA ILE A 185 -11.16 6.77 5.64
C ILE A 185 -10.44 7.73 4.68
N SER A 186 -10.56 9.04 4.88
CA SER A 186 -9.93 10.01 3.97
C SER A 186 -9.26 11.20 4.63
N ASN A 187 -8.18 11.74 4.03
CA ASN A 187 -7.48 12.93 4.52
C ASN A 187 -6.84 12.78 5.93
N ASN A 188 -6.56 11.55 6.37
CA ASN A 188 -5.95 11.27 7.67
C ASN A 188 -4.42 11.10 7.56
N LYS A 189 -3.71 11.22 8.68
CA LYS A 189 -2.27 10.97 8.79
C LYS A 189 -2.00 9.89 9.83
N PHE A 190 -1.23 8.87 9.45
CA PHE A 190 -0.84 7.73 10.29
C PHE A 190 0.68 7.69 10.42
N GLY A 191 1.21 7.59 11.64
CA GLY A 191 2.66 7.58 11.85
C GLY A 191 3.12 7.19 13.26
N ILE A 192 4.33 7.66 13.62
CA ILE A 192 4.97 7.50 14.93
C ILE A 192 5.14 8.87 15.57
N ASP A 193 4.96 8.95 16.89
CA ASP A 193 5.33 10.13 17.65
C ASP A 193 6.85 10.15 17.92
N PHE A 194 7.58 10.96 17.14
CA PHE A 194 9.02 11.11 17.26
C PHE A 194 9.48 11.87 18.52
N ALA A 195 8.56 12.48 19.30
CA ALA A 195 8.91 13.23 20.50
C ALA A 195 9.19 12.32 21.72
N VAL A 196 8.79 11.05 21.67
CA VAL A 196 8.86 10.09 22.79
C VAL A 196 9.62 8.79 22.48
N SER A 197 10.11 8.62 21.24
CA SER A 197 10.48 7.29 20.71
C SER A 197 11.96 6.88 20.85
N ASN A 198 12.25 5.81 21.61
CA ASN A 198 13.56 5.11 21.63
C ASN A 198 13.66 4.03 20.53
N ILE A 199 14.21 4.38 19.36
CA ILE A 199 14.06 3.72 18.04
C ILE A 199 14.34 2.19 18.02
N PHE A 200 13.32 1.34 18.24
CA PHE A 200 13.41 -0.12 18.06
C PHE A 200 12.03 -0.75 17.68
N LYS A 201 11.78 -0.83 16.37
CA LYS A 201 10.62 -1.46 15.66
C LYS A 201 9.31 -0.66 15.60
N MET A 202 8.57 -0.85 14.50
CA MET A 202 7.32 -0.13 14.18
C MET A 202 6.27 -1.16 13.73
N GLU A 203 5.15 -1.33 14.44
CA GLU A 203 4.22 -2.46 14.18
C GLU A 203 2.73 -2.07 14.07
N GLY A 204 2.37 -0.77 14.13
CA GLY A 204 0.99 -0.29 14.02
C GLY A 204 0.44 -0.11 12.59
N TYR A 205 -0.68 -0.77 12.24
CA TYR A 205 -1.32 -0.73 10.92
C TYR A 205 -2.85 -0.53 10.96
N LEU A 206 -3.46 -0.20 9.81
CA LEU A 206 -4.91 -0.27 9.58
C LEU A 206 -5.30 -1.70 9.20
N ALA A 207 -6.13 -2.35 10.02
CA ALA A 207 -6.60 -3.72 9.81
C ALA A 207 -8.03 -3.72 9.22
N ILE A 208 -8.24 -4.47 8.15
CA ILE A 208 -9.54 -4.62 7.48
C ILE A 208 -9.88 -6.10 7.39
N GLU A 209 -10.92 -6.53 8.09
CA GLU A 209 -11.38 -7.90 8.19
C GLU A 209 -12.86 -7.98 7.76
N ALA A 210 -13.09 -8.04 6.44
CA ALA A 210 -14.45 -8.12 5.91
C ALA A 210 -14.99 -9.55 6.03
N THR A 211 -15.94 -9.74 6.93
CA THR A 211 -16.57 -11.03 7.23
C THR A 211 -17.57 -11.49 6.16
N GLN A 212 -18.01 -10.59 5.26
CA GLN A 212 -18.86 -10.93 4.12
C GLN A 212 -18.39 -10.20 2.84
N GLY A 213 -18.45 -10.90 1.70
CA GLY A 213 -17.89 -10.51 0.40
C GLY A 213 -18.61 -9.39 -0.36
N GLY A 214 -19.12 -8.39 0.35
CA GLY A 214 -19.73 -7.17 -0.17
C GLY A 214 -19.45 -5.93 0.70
N THR A 215 -18.42 -5.98 1.54
CA THR A 215 -18.00 -4.84 2.37
C THR A 215 -17.06 -3.96 1.55
N LEU A 216 -17.56 -2.82 1.03
CA LEU A 216 -16.74 -1.81 0.37
C LEU A 216 -16.07 -0.90 1.41
N VAL A 217 -14.74 -0.78 1.39
CA VAL A 217 -14.00 0.19 2.21
C VAL A 217 -13.20 1.13 1.30
N THR A 218 -13.36 2.44 1.48
CA THR A 218 -12.65 3.47 0.71
C THR A 218 -11.56 4.12 1.55
N ILE A 219 -10.34 4.11 1.06
CA ILE A 219 -9.15 4.72 1.68
C ILE A 219 -8.59 5.74 0.69
N ASP A 220 -8.95 7.02 0.83
CA ASP A 220 -8.57 8.09 -0.14
C ASP A 220 -7.75 9.23 0.49
N SER A 221 -6.69 9.68 -0.19
CA SER A 221 -5.94 10.90 0.18
C SER A 221 -5.35 10.92 1.61
N ASN A 222 -5.00 9.77 2.19
CA ASN A 222 -4.36 9.67 3.50
C ASN A 222 -2.81 9.65 3.38
N ILE A 223 -2.12 9.89 4.49
CA ILE A 223 -0.65 9.85 4.59
C ILE A 223 -0.24 8.78 5.62
N PHE A 224 0.46 7.73 5.18
CA PHE A 224 1.02 6.67 6.02
C PHE A 224 2.55 6.76 6.00
N VAL A 225 3.17 7.10 7.14
CA VAL A 225 4.62 7.33 7.20
C VAL A 225 5.29 6.62 8.38
N ASN A 226 6.45 6.01 8.11
CA ASN A 226 7.30 5.32 9.08
C ASN A 226 6.59 4.16 9.80
N LYS A 227 6.03 3.19 9.06
CA LYS A 227 5.44 1.94 9.58
C LYS A 227 5.99 0.72 8.84
N VAL A 228 6.14 -0.45 9.47
CA VAL A 228 6.57 -1.70 8.78
C VAL A 228 5.48 -2.28 7.88
N LYS A 229 4.21 -2.15 8.30
CA LYS A 229 2.97 -2.49 7.60
C LYS A 229 2.03 -1.30 7.72
N MET A 230 1.36 -0.86 6.65
CA MET A 230 0.48 0.33 6.71
C MET A 230 -1.00 -0.05 6.59
N ILE A 231 -1.35 -0.93 5.66
CA ILE A 231 -2.71 -1.47 5.47
C ILE A 231 -2.64 -3.00 5.41
N ASP A 232 -3.54 -3.68 6.12
CA ASP A 232 -3.71 -5.15 6.12
C ASP A 232 -5.16 -5.50 5.79
N VAL A 233 -5.39 -6.23 4.69
CA VAL A 233 -6.73 -6.60 4.22
C VAL A 233 -6.91 -8.12 4.29
N LYS A 234 -8.00 -8.56 4.91
CA LYS A 234 -8.41 -9.95 5.08
C LYS A 234 -9.86 -10.11 4.60
N GLY A 235 -10.02 -10.36 3.31
CA GLY A 235 -11.33 -10.36 2.63
C GLY A 235 -11.90 -8.96 2.36
N GLY A 236 -12.95 -8.92 1.52
CA GLY A 236 -13.71 -7.70 1.20
C GLY A 236 -13.24 -6.98 -0.06
N ASP A 237 -13.93 -5.88 -0.39
CA ASP A 237 -13.67 -5.06 -1.57
C ASP A 237 -13.11 -3.72 -1.07
N VAL A 238 -11.85 -3.39 -1.39
CA VAL A 238 -11.18 -2.20 -0.83
C VAL A 238 -10.63 -1.32 -1.94
N PHE A 239 -11.06 -0.06 -1.95
CA PHE A 239 -10.63 0.97 -2.90
C PHE A 239 -9.62 1.90 -2.24
N ILE A 240 -8.40 1.95 -2.75
CA ILE A 240 -7.24 2.64 -2.16
C ILE A 240 -6.71 3.66 -3.16
N SER A 241 -6.95 4.95 -2.94
CA SER A 241 -6.56 6.00 -3.90
C SER A 241 -5.89 7.24 -3.33
N LYS A 242 -4.99 7.85 -4.11
CA LYS A 242 -4.32 9.14 -3.79
C LYS A 242 -3.56 9.19 -2.45
N ASN A 243 -3.34 8.05 -1.81
CA ASN A 243 -2.62 7.98 -0.54
C ASN A 243 -1.11 8.13 -0.74
N ILE A 244 -0.43 8.56 0.30
CA ILE A 244 1.03 8.66 0.37
C ILE A 244 1.52 7.61 1.36
N PHE A 245 2.44 6.74 0.94
CA PHE A 245 3.02 5.65 1.74
C PHE A 245 4.54 5.77 1.76
N GLY A 246 5.18 5.82 2.94
CA GLY A 246 6.65 5.79 2.95
C GLY A 246 7.38 6.01 4.27
N ALA A 247 8.63 6.47 4.19
CA ALA A 247 9.48 6.84 5.33
C ALA A 247 10.16 8.20 5.09
N VAL A 248 10.11 9.10 6.09
CA VAL A 248 10.36 10.55 5.90
C VAL A 248 11.64 11.07 6.56
N ASP A 249 12.15 10.43 7.62
CA ASP A 249 13.36 10.89 8.33
C ASP A 249 14.35 9.74 8.57
N THR A 250 15.37 9.67 7.70
CA THR A 250 16.50 8.74 7.82
C THR A 250 17.65 9.30 8.68
N ASN A 251 17.62 10.58 9.04
CA ASN A 251 18.78 11.29 9.59
C ASN A 251 18.74 11.41 11.12
N LYS A 252 17.55 11.39 11.73
CA LYS A 252 17.41 11.26 13.19
C LYS A 252 17.46 9.83 13.70
N ALA A 253 17.41 8.83 12.80
CA ALA A 253 17.13 7.46 13.18
C ALA A 253 18.03 6.43 12.48
N ASN A 254 19.29 6.38 12.91
CA ASN A 254 20.32 5.46 12.39
C ASN A 254 20.02 3.95 12.57
N ASN A 255 18.90 3.58 13.20
CA ASN A 255 18.44 2.20 13.42
C ASN A 255 16.99 1.95 12.94
N LEU A 256 16.37 2.87 12.19
CA LEU A 256 14.98 2.72 11.76
C LEU A 256 14.88 1.65 10.68
N LEU A 257 14.22 0.53 10.99
CA LEU A 257 13.91 -0.51 10.01
C LEU A 257 12.97 0.09 8.95
N LEU A 258 13.46 0.25 7.72
CA LEU A 258 12.65 0.80 6.64
C LEU A 258 11.38 -0.06 6.41
N PRO A 259 10.24 0.56 6.05
CA PRO A 259 8.97 -0.12 5.79
C PRO A 259 9.11 -1.36 4.91
N SER A 260 8.73 -2.54 5.41
CA SER A 260 8.79 -3.77 4.62
C SER A 260 7.65 -3.86 3.61
N PHE A 261 6.42 -3.53 4.01
CA PHE A 261 5.26 -3.57 3.12
C PHE A 261 4.33 -2.37 3.35
N ALA A 262 3.81 -1.76 2.29
CA ALA A 262 2.77 -0.73 2.46
C ALA A 262 1.38 -1.37 2.56
N ILE A 263 0.99 -2.19 1.58
CA ILE A 263 -0.31 -2.87 1.54
C ILE A 263 -0.09 -4.39 1.59
N VAL A 264 -0.79 -5.08 2.49
CA VAL A 264 -0.82 -6.55 2.55
C VAL A 264 -2.27 -7.03 2.41
N SER A 265 -2.48 -8.11 1.66
CA SER A 265 -3.81 -8.63 1.32
C SER A 265 -3.86 -10.15 1.39
N SER A 266 -4.90 -10.69 2.04
CA SER A 266 -5.11 -12.12 2.23
C SER A 266 -6.60 -12.50 2.21
N ASN A 267 -6.90 -13.79 2.09
CA ASN A 267 -8.24 -14.37 2.19
C ASN A 267 -9.25 -13.84 1.14
N ASN A 268 -8.92 -13.97 -0.15
CA ASN A 268 -9.79 -13.59 -1.28
C ASN A 268 -10.24 -12.11 -1.33
N SER A 269 -9.47 -11.17 -0.78
CA SER A 269 -9.77 -9.74 -0.94
C SER A 269 -9.74 -9.31 -2.41
N LYS A 270 -10.59 -8.35 -2.77
CA LYS A 270 -10.52 -7.59 -4.02
C LYS A 270 -9.94 -6.20 -3.73
N LEU A 271 -8.85 -5.84 -4.37
CA LEU A 271 -8.22 -4.52 -4.20
C LEU A 271 -8.26 -3.69 -5.48
N ASP A 272 -8.63 -2.42 -5.33
CA ASP A 272 -8.37 -1.37 -6.32
C ASP A 272 -7.34 -0.39 -5.75
N VAL A 273 -6.21 -0.20 -6.44
CA VAL A 273 -5.09 0.61 -5.96
C VAL A 273 -4.71 1.65 -7.01
N ILE A 274 -5.17 2.91 -6.86
CA ILE A 274 -5.15 3.91 -7.93
C ILE A 274 -4.52 5.25 -7.49
N ASP A 275 -3.56 5.78 -8.26
CA ASP A 275 -2.99 7.15 -8.07
C ASP A 275 -2.30 7.40 -6.71
N ASN A 276 -1.84 6.35 -6.02
CA ASN A 276 -1.09 6.47 -4.77
C ASN A 276 0.41 6.76 -5.01
N PHE A 277 1.12 7.26 -3.99
CA PHE A 277 2.56 7.55 -4.05
C PHE A 277 3.32 6.77 -2.97
N PHE A 278 4.33 5.98 -3.37
CA PHE A 278 5.12 5.10 -2.51
C PHE A 278 6.60 5.49 -2.48
N PHE A 279 7.23 5.64 -1.31
CA PHE A 279 8.65 6.01 -1.20
C PHE A 279 9.36 5.43 0.05
N GLY A 280 10.62 5.03 -0.08
CA GLY A 280 11.42 4.49 1.04
C GLY A 280 10.95 3.13 1.59
N ILE A 281 10.28 2.31 0.78
CA ILE A 281 9.90 0.91 1.09
C ILE A 281 11.07 -0.04 0.72
N THR A 282 11.29 -1.11 1.50
CA THR A 282 12.43 -2.05 1.34
C THR A 282 12.13 -3.49 0.95
N ASN A 283 10.86 -3.93 0.95
CA ASN A 283 10.51 -5.24 0.40
C ASN A 283 9.50 -5.08 -0.74
N ALA A 284 8.21 -5.31 -0.53
CA ALA A 284 7.21 -5.14 -1.59
C ALA A 284 6.21 -4.03 -1.26
N ALA A 285 5.91 -3.15 -2.22
CA ALA A 285 4.89 -2.12 -2.01
C ALA A 285 3.51 -2.73 -1.74
N ILE A 286 3.17 -3.82 -2.44
CA ILE A 286 1.96 -4.61 -2.22
C ILE A 286 2.35 -6.09 -2.03
N SER A 287 1.76 -6.77 -1.05
CA SER A 287 1.86 -8.22 -0.88
C SER A 287 0.49 -8.88 -0.92
N LEU A 288 0.36 -9.95 -1.71
CA LEU A 288 -0.87 -10.70 -1.91
C LEU A 288 -0.66 -12.16 -1.47
N ALA A 289 -1.62 -12.70 -0.72
CA ALA A 289 -1.64 -14.09 -0.26
C ALA A 289 -3.03 -14.71 -0.37
N ASN A 290 -3.10 -16.05 -0.26
CA ASN A 290 -4.35 -16.81 -0.11
C ASN A 290 -5.45 -16.38 -1.11
N SER A 291 -5.13 -16.45 -2.40
CA SER A 291 -6.05 -16.17 -3.53
C SER A 291 -6.68 -14.77 -3.54
N SER A 292 -6.08 -13.80 -2.82
CA SER A 292 -6.42 -12.38 -2.98
C SER A 292 -5.91 -11.84 -4.30
N TRP A 293 -6.63 -10.87 -4.87
CA TRP A 293 -6.34 -10.34 -6.19
C TRP A 293 -6.64 -8.86 -6.31
N ILE A 294 -5.90 -8.20 -7.19
CA ILE A 294 -6.09 -6.80 -7.52
C ILE A 294 -7.00 -6.75 -8.74
N GLN A 295 -8.10 -5.99 -8.67
CA GLN A 295 -9.01 -5.80 -9.81
C GLN A 295 -8.47 -4.71 -10.73
N PHE A 296 -8.16 -3.53 -10.19
CA PHE A 296 -7.48 -2.45 -10.90
C PHE A 296 -6.29 -1.92 -10.11
N ILE A 297 -5.16 -1.76 -10.80
CA ILE A 297 -4.02 -0.97 -10.30
C ILE A 297 -3.59 -0.04 -11.42
N SER A 298 -3.61 1.27 -11.17
CA SER A 298 -3.29 2.28 -12.20
C SER A 298 -2.72 3.57 -11.60
N LYS A 299 -1.88 4.30 -12.35
CA LYS A 299 -1.38 5.65 -12.01
C LYS A 299 -0.58 5.79 -10.70
N ASN A 300 -0.29 4.70 -9.98
CA ASN A 300 0.57 4.78 -8.79
C ASN A 300 2.00 5.16 -9.16
N ARG A 301 2.64 5.96 -8.29
CA ARG A 301 3.99 6.52 -8.44
C ARG A 301 4.92 5.96 -7.37
N PHE A 302 6.17 5.68 -7.74
CA PHE A 302 7.16 5.05 -6.86
C PHE A 302 8.49 5.83 -6.90
N TYR A 303 9.08 6.13 -5.73
CA TYR A 303 10.32 6.90 -5.60
C TYR A 303 11.27 6.29 -4.57
N ASN A 304 12.53 6.04 -4.98
CA ASN A 304 13.59 5.53 -4.09
C ASN A 304 13.19 4.32 -3.21
N ASN A 305 12.40 3.40 -3.79
CA ASN A 305 12.09 2.09 -3.20
C ASN A 305 13.07 1.06 -3.78
N SER A 306 13.52 0.13 -2.94
CA SER A 306 14.21 -1.08 -3.37
C SER A 306 13.22 -2.25 -3.28
N ILE A 307 13.22 -3.12 -4.30
CA ILE A 307 12.47 -4.40 -4.35
C ILE A 307 10.97 -4.24 -4.75
N ASP A 308 10.31 -5.37 -5.00
CA ASP A 308 9.17 -5.62 -5.90
C ASP A 308 7.91 -4.75 -5.75
N LEU A 309 7.20 -4.56 -6.87
CA LEU A 309 5.89 -3.90 -6.86
C LEU A 309 4.80 -4.76 -6.19
N ILE A 310 4.80 -6.07 -6.47
CA ILE A 310 3.80 -7.03 -5.98
C ILE A 310 4.49 -8.35 -5.62
N SER A 311 4.45 -8.76 -4.35
CA SER A 311 4.90 -10.09 -3.91
C SER A 311 3.70 -11.01 -3.70
N ALA A 312 3.64 -12.15 -4.40
CA ALA A 312 2.55 -13.11 -4.30
C ALA A 312 2.97 -14.41 -3.57
N GLY A 313 2.27 -14.75 -2.49
CA GLY A 313 2.45 -15.99 -1.72
C GLY A 313 1.31 -16.98 -1.96
N GLY A 314 1.54 -17.99 -2.81
CA GLY A 314 0.59 -19.07 -3.09
C GLY A 314 0.67 -19.55 -4.55
N ASN A 315 -0.33 -20.32 -5.00
CA ASN A 315 -0.41 -20.84 -6.38
C ASN A 315 -0.69 -19.76 -7.46
N GLY A 316 -0.64 -18.48 -7.12
CA GLY A 316 -0.64 -17.38 -8.08
C GLY A 316 0.79 -17.07 -8.51
N LEU A 317 1.02 -16.88 -9.82
CA LEU A 317 2.35 -16.59 -10.38
C LEU A 317 2.98 -15.36 -9.70
N PRO A 318 4.23 -15.44 -9.20
CA PRO A 318 4.91 -14.29 -8.61
C PRO A 318 5.27 -13.27 -9.70
N VAL A 319 4.78 -12.04 -9.53
CA VAL A 319 5.10 -10.91 -10.42
C VAL A 319 6.30 -10.14 -9.83
N LEU A 320 7.47 -10.77 -9.87
CA LEU A 320 8.72 -10.07 -9.56
C LEU A 320 8.97 -8.95 -10.59
N VAL A 321 9.25 -7.76 -10.08
CA VAL A 321 9.67 -6.58 -10.84
C VAL A 321 10.89 -6.00 -10.12
N SER A 322 12.02 -6.70 -10.24
CA SER A 322 13.25 -6.37 -9.54
C SER A 322 13.97 -5.17 -10.16
N ASP A 323 13.91 -4.06 -9.42
CA ASP A 323 14.89 -2.97 -9.29
C ASP A 323 15.35 -2.16 -10.53
N ASN A 324 15.20 -0.84 -10.43
CA ASN A 324 16.28 0.11 -10.75
C ASN A 324 15.91 1.51 -10.25
N THR A 325 16.84 2.14 -9.52
CA THR A 325 16.72 3.45 -8.84
C THR A 325 15.90 4.48 -9.63
N ALA A 326 14.69 4.79 -9.16
CA ALA A 326 13.78 5.68 -9.86
C ALA A 326 14.08 7.16 -9.55
N ARG A 327 14.79 7.84 -10.47
CA ARG A 327 14.51 9.26 -10.72
C ARG A 327 13.41 9.36 -11.78
N ASP A 328 12.46 10.23 -11.49
CA ASP A 328 11.23 10.54 -12.25
C ASP A 328 10.18 9.41 -12.32
N GLY A 329 8.92 9.83 -12.13
CA GLY A 329 7.81 8.95 -11.76
C GLY A 329 7.40 7.96 -12.87
N LYS A 330 7.48 6.67 -12.55
CA LYS A 330 6.93 5.58 -13.36
C LYS A 330 5.47 5.34 -12.96
N TYR A 331 4.61 5.08 -13.96
CA TYR A 331 3.24 4.61 -13.78
C TYR A 331 3.13 3.15 -14.21
N PHE A 332 2.25 2.38 -13.56
CA PHE A 332 1.93 1.01 -13.94
C PHE A 332 0.42 0.85 -14.09
N VAL A 333 -0.02 -0.02 -15.01
CA VAL A 333 -1.42 -0.39 -15.22
C VAL A 333 -1.49 -1.91 -15.36
N PHE A 334 -2.42 -2.57 -14.66
CA PHE A 334 -2.71 -3.99 -14.85
C PHE A 334 -4.22 -4.18 -15.05
N SER A 335 -4.61 -5.19 -15.82
CA SER A 335 -6.01 -5.62 -16.00
C SER A 335 -6.10 -7.15 -16.06
N GLN A 336 -7.29 -7.70 -15.78
CA GLN A 336 -7.47 -9.12 -15.44
C GLN A 336 -7.07 -10.13 -16.53
N ASP A 337 -7.04 -9.73 -17.81
CA ASP A 337 -6.88 -10.67 -18.94
C ASP A 337 -5.50 -10.67 -19.63
N ASN A 338 -4.60 -9.72 -19.33
CA ASN A 338 -3.20 -9.76 -19.81
C ASN A 338 -2.28 -8.86 -18.96
N LEU A 339 -1.05 -9.35 -18.72
CA LEU A 339 0.01 -8.59 -18.06
C LEU A 339 0.70 -7.61 -19.04
N GLU A 340 0.03 -6.49 -19.37
CA GLU A 340 0.60 -5.44 -20.21
C GLU A 340 1.34 -4.37 -19.39
N LEU A 341 2.67 -4.35 -19.48
CA LEU A 341 3.51 -3.36 -18.79
C LEU A 341 3.66 -2.08 -19.64
N TYR A 342 2.98 -1.00 -19.24
CA TYR A 342 3.15 0.33 -19.83
C TYR A 342 4.28 1.09 -19.11
N VAL A 343 5.27 1.61 -19.85
CA VAL A 343 6.38 2.40 -19.29
C VAL A 343 6.63 3.64 -20.16
N GLU A 344 6.18 4.81 -19.69
CA GLU A 344 6.57 6.10 -20.28
C GLU A 344 8.03 6.42 -19.91
N ARG A 345 8.87 6.79 -20.88
CA ARG A 345 10.26 7.23 -20.66
C ARG A 345 10.47 8.64 -21.20
N ASN A 346 10.98 9.54 -20.37
CA ASN A 346 11.27 10.94 -20.73
C ASN A 346 12.76 11.31 -20.76
N ASN A 347 13.70 10.37 -20.59
CA ASN A 347 15.13 10.64 -20.76
C ASN A 347 15.94 9.38 -21.13
N ILE A 348 16.92 9.52 -22.03
CA ILE A 348 17.62 8.40 -22.69
C ILE A 348 19.07 8.19 -22.16
N ASN A 349 19.56 9.06 -21.28
CA ASN A 349 21.00 9.25 -21.11
C ASN A 349 21.76 8.30 -20.15
N ASN A 350 21.15 7.26 -19.55
CA ASN A 350 21.89 6.22 -18.82
C ASN A 350 21.08 4.92 -18.56
N TYR A 351 21.82 3.82 -18.34
CA TYR A 351 21.49 2.57 -17.61
C TYR A 351 21.17 1.26 -18.35
N ASP A 352 21.55 0.18 -17.64
CA ASP A 352 21.79 -1.20 -18.07
C ASP A 352 20.56 -2.15 -18.03
N THR A 353 20.84 -3.41 -18.37
CA THR A 353 19.92 -4.55 -18.55
C THR A 353 18.96 -4.85 -17.40
N VAL A 354 17.71 -5.18 -17.77
CA VAL A 354 16.71 -5.84 -16.93
C VAL A 354 16.74 -7.35 -17.19
N ILE A 355 16.83 -8.16 -16.13
CA ILE A 355 16.82 -9.63 -16.22
C ILE A 355 15.46 -10.17 -15.74
N TYR A 356 14.82 -11.02 -16.55
CA TYR A 356 13.64 -11.78 -16.14
C TYR A 356 14.02 -13.26 -16.00
N ASN A 357 13.69 -13.89 -14.87
CA ASN A 357 13.83 -15.34 -14.69
C ASN A 357 12.45 -15.97 -14.44
N LEU A 358 11.95 -16.74 -15.41
CA LEU A 358 10.71 -17.51 -15.31
C LEU A 358 10.91 -18.85 -16.00
N ASN A 359 10.88 -19.94 -15.23
CA ASN A 359 10.84 -21.30 -15.74
C ASN A 359 9.38 -21.70 -16.01
N GLU A 360 8.99 -21.72 -17.28
CA GLU A 360 7.81 -22.33 -17.94
C GLU A 360 7.19 -21.36 -18.99
N PRO A 361 6.73 -21.86 -20.17
CA PRO A 361 6.48 -21.02 -21.34
C PRO A 361 5.04 -20.49 -21.41
N LEU A 362 4.73 -19.44 -20.65
CA LEU A 362 3.54 -18.62 -20.91
C LEU A 362 3.83 -17.56 -21.98
N SER A 363 2.92 -17.45 -22.95
CA SER A 363 3.10 -16.68 -24.19
C SER A 363 3.13 -15.16 -23.97
N LYS A 364 4.33 -14.63 -23.69
CA LYS A 364 4.58 -13.18 -23.57
C LYS A 364 4.32 -12.46 -24.90
N LYS A 365 3.28 -11.61 -24.94
CA LYS A 365 3.19 -10.50 -25.90
C LYS A 365 3.71 -9.22 -25.24
N ILE A 366 5.03 -9.03 -25.19
CA ILE A 366 5.59 -7.68 -25.00
C ILE A 366 5.36 -6.94 -26.31
N ARG A 367 4.28 -6.14 -26.38
CA ARG A 367 3.99 -5.32 -27.55
C ARG A 367 4.78 -4.02 -27.43
N TYR A 368 5.95 -3.95 -28.07
CA TYR A 368 6.62 -2.67 -28.33
C TYR A 368 5.79 -1.89 -29.35
N ILE A 369 4.77 -1.17 -28.85
CA ILE A 369 3.99 -0.24 -29.66
C ILE A 369 4.83 1.02 -29.80
N ASP A 370 5.80 1.00 -30.71
CA ASP A 370 6.01 2.09 -31.68
C ASP A 370 7.18 1.79 -32.62
N ASN A 371 6.86 1.38 -33.84
CA ASN A 371 7.68 1.63 -35.04
C ASN A 371 7.52 3.12 -35.48
N ARG A 372 7.22 4.05 -34.55
CA ARG A 372 6.94 5.46 -34.83
C ARG A 372 8.19 6.30 -34.65
N MET A 373 8.63 6.92 -35.74
CA MET A 373 9.68 7.92 -35.74
C MET A 373 9.11 9.28 -36.16
N THR A 374 9.54 10.34 -35.48
CA THR A 374 9.28 11.74 -35.87
C THR A 374 10.60 12.45 -36.07
N CYS A 375 10.87 12.94 -37.29
CA CYS A 375 12.00 13.85 -37.51
C CYS A 375 11.79 15.16 -36.74
N ILE A 376 12.83 15.59 -36.04
CA ILE A 376 12.95 16.94 -35.47
C ILE A 376 14.14 17.61 -36.15
N ASN A 377 13.87 18.72 -36.85
CA ASN A 377 14.86 19.63 -37.44
C ASN A 377 15.89 18.96 -38.39
N ASP A 378 15.41 18.21 -39.40
CA ASP A 378 16.20 17.62 -40.50
C ASP A 378 17.41 16.73 -40.08
N LYS A 379 17.48 16.28 -38.81
CA LYS A 379 18.50 15.32 -38.36
C LYS A 379 18.10 13.88 -38.63
N VAL A 380 19.02 13.13 -39.26
CA VAL A 380 18.93 11.68 -39.44
C VAL A 380 18.97 10.99 -38.07
N ILE A 381 17.96 10.19 -37.76
CA ILE A 381 17.97 9.29 -36.61
C ILE A 381 18.34 7.90 -37.14
N VAL A 382 19.42 7.33 -36.60
CA VAL A 382 19.92 5.99 -36.93
C VAL A 382 19.82 5.12 -35.70
N MET A 383 19.12 3.99 -35.80
CA MET A 383 19.06 2.99 -34.73
C MET A 383 20.10 1.89 -34.96
N ASP A 384 20.76 1.45 -33.90
CA ASP A 384 21.72 0.33 -33.90
C ASP A 384 20.96 -1.01 -33.83
N PRO A 385 20.93 -1.83 -34.90
CA PRO A 385 20.17 -3.08 -34.91
C PRO A 385 20.67 -4.11 -33.89
N SER A 386 21.94 -4.03 -33.48
CA SER A 386 22.56 -4.99 -32.57
C SER A 386 22.02 -4.93 -31.14
N LYS A 387 21.29 -3.87 -30.79
CA LYS A 387 20.70 -3.67 -29.47
C LYS A 387 19.27 -4.20 -29.32
N PHE A 388 18.72 -4.83 -30.36
CA PHE A 388 17.35 -5.36 -30.36
C PHE A 388 17.34 -6.90 -30.50
N PRO A 389 16.98 -7.65 -29.44
CA PRO A 389 16.93 -9.11 -29.51
C PRO A 389 15.67 -9.60 -30.26
N ALA A 390 15.82 -9.90 -31.54
CA ALA A 390 14.91 -10.70 -32.38
C ALA A 390 13.41 -10.34 -32.30
N HIS A 391 13.02 -9.27 -32.99
CA HIS A 391 11.61 -8.93 -33.24
C HIS A 391 11.13 -9.38 -34.63
N PRO A 392 9.81 -9.55 -34.85
CA PRO A 392 9.27 -9.78 -36.17
C PRO A 392 9.55 -8.55 -37.05
N VAL A 393 10.19 -8.82 -38.18
CA VAL A 393 10.40 -7.85 -39.25
C VAL A 393 9.02 -7.49 -39.90
N PRO A 394 8.85 -6.29 -40.51
CA PRO A 394 9.87 -5.31 -40.84
C PRO A 394 10.06 -4.24 -39.74
N ILE A 395 11.26 -3.67 -39.70
CA ILE A 395 11.64 -2.54 -38.85
C ILE A 395 12.01 -1.34 -39.73
N ILE A 396 11.77 -0.13 -39.23
CA ILE A 396 12.24 1.12 -39.87
C ILE A 396 13.57 1.51 -39.21
N LEU A 397 14.60 1.73 -40.03
CA LEU A 397 15.97 2.02 -39.56
C LEU A 397 16.32 3.51 -39.64
N THR A 398 15.91 4.19 -40.73
CA THR A 398 16.12 5.64 -40.88
C THR A 398 14.92 6.31 -41.58
N VAL A 399 14.68 7.57 -41.25
CA VAL A 399 13.68 8.43 -41.90
C VAL A 399 14.35 9.74 -42.26
N ASN A 400 14.39 10.01 -43.56
CA ASN A 400 14.82 11.27 -44.17
C ASN A 400 13.66 11.88 -44.95
N ARG A 401 13.72 13.19 -45.22
CA ARG A 401 12.64 13.98 -45.83
C ARG A 401 12.02 13.36 -47.10
N ASN A 402 12.81 12.67 -47.91
CA ASN A 402 12.41 12.02 -49.18
C ASN A 402 12.74 10.51 -49.25
N GLN A 403 13.18 9.88 -48.16
CA GLN A 403 13.63 8.49 -48.17
C GLN A 403 13.48 7.84 -46.80
N ILE A 404 12.88 6.65 -46.76
CA ILE A 404 12.68 5.82 -45.58
C ILE A 404 13.42 4.50 -45.83
N THR A 405 14.25 4.06 -44.88
CA THR A 405 14.95 2.76 -44.99
C THR A 405 14.60 1.87 -43.81
N GLY A 406 14.73 0.56 -44.01
CA GLY A 406 14.45 -0.42 -42.98
C GLY A 406 15.04 -1.80 -43.28
N ALA A 407 14.74 -2.74 -42.39
CA ALA A 407 15.02 -4.16 -42.60
C ALA A 407 13.73 -4.98 -42.51
N GLY A 408 13.73 -6.14 -43.15
CA GLY A 408 12.61 -7.05 -43.38
C GLY A 408 13.13 -8.47 -43.56
N PHE A 409 12.27 -9.46 -43.82
CA PHE A 409 12.77 -10.76 -44.30
C PHE A 409 13.33 -10.64 -45.74
N PRO A 410 14.42 -11.33 -46.09
CA PRO A 410 14.98 -11.29 -47.43
C PRO A 410 13.96 -11.56 -48.53
N ASN A 411 13.84 -10.66 -49.50
CA ASN A 411 12.88 -10.71 -50.61
C ASN A 411 11.38 -10.52 -50.25
N ASP A 412 11.01 -10.15 -49.03
CA ASP A 412 9.61 -9.82 -48.71
C ASP A 412 9.18 -8.44 -49.23
N SER A 413 7.89 -8.29 -49.52
CA SER A 413 7.30 -6.99 -49.88
C SER A 413 6.90 -6.22 -48.62
N VAL A 414 7.16 -4.92 -48.60
CA VAL A 414 6.89 -4.02 -47.47
C VAL A 414 5.99 -2.86 -47.92
N ILE A 415 4.96 -2.54 -47.13
CA ILE A 415 4.10 -1.36 -47.30
C ILE A 415 4.35 -0.40 -46.14
N VAL A 416 4.42 0.90 -46.40
CA VAL A 416 4.57 1.96 -45.39
C VAL A 416 3.36 2.89 -45.39
N TYR A 417 2.85 3.23 -44.21
CA TYR A 417 1.74 4.15 -44.00
C TYR A 417 2.14 5.38 -43.17
N SER A 418 1.43 6.50 -43.36
CA SER A 418 1.43 7.68 -42.51
C SER A 418 0.16 7.72 -41.67
N ASN A 419 0.32 7.84 -40.36
CA ASN A 419 -0.75 7.87 -39.37
C ASN A 419 -0.89 9.28 -38.78
N ASN A 420 -2.13 9.77 -38.69
CA ASN A 420 -2.40 11.20 -38.53
C ASN A 420 -3.31 11.48 -37.32
N ARG A 421 -2.74 11.60 -36.10
CA ARG A 421 -3.43 12.25 -34.96
C ARG A 421 -2.49 13.00 -34.02
N ILE A 422 -2.91 14.22 -33.69
CA ILE A 422 -2.52 15.00 -32.51
C ILE A 422 -3.68 14.86 -31.49
N LEU A 423 -3.34 14.62 -30.22
CA LEU A 423 -4.12 14.84 -28.99
C LEU A 423 -5.67 14.81 -29.08
N CYS A 424 -6.30 13.69 -28.68
CA CYS A 424 -7.54 13.65 -27.87
C CYS A 424 -7.99 12.19 -27.57
N PRO A 425 -8.33 11.83 -26.32
CA PRO A 425 -9.00 10.58 -26.00
C PRO A 425 -10.53 10.70 -26.18
N ASN A 426 -11.16 9.70 -26.81
CA ASN A 426 -12.60 9.56 -27.12
C ASN A 426 -13.08 9.99 -28.53
N ALA A 427 -12.41 9.53 -29.59
CA ALA A 427 -12.96 9.60 -30.96
C ALA A 427 -12.77 8.29 -31.73
N VAL A 428 -13.89 7.62 -32.01
CA VAL A 428 -14.03 6.35 -32.74
C VAL A 428 -13.46 6.46 -34.18
N CYS A 429 -12.77 5.39 -34.63
CA CYS A 429 -12.36 5.06 -36.01
C CYS A 429 -11.82 6.19 -36.92
N GLN A 430 -10.51 6.48 -36.78
CA GLN A 430 -9.60 7.09 -37.77
C GLN A 430 -8.18 6.54 -37.50
N GLY A 431 -7.22 6.42 -38.44
CA GLY A 431 -7.21 6.69 -39.89
C GLY A 431 -5.76 6.85 -40.39
N GLY A 432 -5.41 6.30 -41.58
CA GLY A 432 -4.04 6.34 -42.12
C GLY A 432 -3.96 6.27 -43.66
N VAL A 433 -2.87 6.78 -44.24
CA VAL A 433 -2.65 6.91 -45.70
C VAL A 433 -1.40 6.11 -46.11
N GLU A 434 -1.49 5.30 -47.16
CA GLU A 434 -0.33 4.57 -47.69
C GLU A 434 0.69 5.54 -48.32
N LEU A 435 1.95 5.53 -47.86
CA LEU A 435 3.06 6.31 -48.42
C LEU A 435 3.75 5.60 -49.60
N GLY A 436 3.64 4.27 -49.66
CA GLY A 436 4.11 3.47 -50.79
C GLY A 436 4.54 2.05 -50.39
N ARG A 437 4.95 1.29 -51.42
CA ARG A 437 5.39 -0.11 -51.30
C ARG A 437 6.81 -0.26 -51.80
N THR A 438 7.57 -1.15 -51.19
CA THR A 438 8.93 -1.52 -51.60
C THR A 438 9.18 -3.02 -51.35
N ARG A 439 10.39 -3.50 -51.61
CA ARG A 439 10.79 -4.89 -51.38
C ARG A 439 12.14 -4.94 -50.67
N CYS A 440 12.29 -5.92 -49.79
CA CYS A 440 13.57 -6.25 -49.18
C CYS A 440 14.49 -6.88 -50.23
N ASP A 441 15.78 -6.55 -50.16
CA ASP A 441 16.83 -7.22 -50.92
C ASP A 441 17.11 -8.63 -50.35
N ALA A 442 18.08 -9.33 -50.94
CA ALA A 442 18.48 -10.67 -50.51
C ALA A 442 19.18 -10.73 -49.13
N THR A 443 19.45 -9.58 -48.51
CA THR A 443 19.97 -9.44 -47.13
C THR A 443 18.90 -8.97 -46.14
N GLY A 444 17.69 -8.66 -46.62
CA GLY A 444 16.57 -8.17 -45.81
C GLY A 444 16.46 -6.64 -45.77
N ASN A 445 17.36 -5.87 -46.38
CA ASN A 445 17.28 -4.41 -46.32
C ASN A 445 16.29 -3.86 -47.37
N TRP A 446 15.52 -2.83 -47.02
CA TRP A 446 14.57 -2.18 -47.92
C TRP A 446 14.67 -0.64 -47.88
N ILE A 447 14.33 -0.01 -49.00
CA ILE A 447 14.35 1.45 -49.18
C ILE A 447 13.06 1.88 -49.88
N LEU A 448 12.35 2.87 -49.33
CA LEU A 448 11.21 3.53 -49.96
C LEU A 448 11.54 5.02 -50.16
N ASN A 449 11.62 5.44 -51.42
CA ASN A 449 11.83 6.84 -51.80
C ASN A 449 10.48 7.59 -51.84
N ALA A 450 9.96 7.93 -50.66
CA ALA A 450 8.71 8.68 -50.51
C ALA A 450 8.93 9.96 -49.70
N ALA A 451 8.22 11.04 -50.05
CA ALA A 451 8.24 12.29 -49.30
C ALA A 451 7.47 12.13 -47.98
N TYR A 452 8.11 12.45 -46.86
CA TYR A 452 7.50 12.35 -45.54
C TYR A 452 6.81 13.68 -45.14
N PRO A 453 5.49 13.69 -44.86
CA PRO A 453 4.81 14.89 -44.39
C PRO A 453 5.14 15.16 -42.92
N ASN A 454 5.81 16.29 -42.68
CA ASN A 454 6.19 16.76 -41.35
C ASN A 454 5.00 16.71 -40.36
N ARG A 455 5.25 16.13 -39.17
CA ARG A 455 4.31 15.93 -38.04
C ARG A 455 3.35 14.72 -38.12
N THR A 456 3.62 13.71 -38.95
CA THR A 456 2.84 12.44 -38.95
C THR A 456 3.69 11.27 -38.43
N SER A 457 3.09 10.23 -37.84
CA SER A 457 3.86 9.05 -37.41
C SER A 457 3.75 7.93 -38.46
N ILE A 458 4.87 7.33 -38.88
CA ILE A 458 4.85 6.26 -39.89
C ILE A 458 4.80 4.85 -39.28
N SER A 459 4.46 3.85 -40.10
CA SER A 459 4.46 2.42 -39.75
C SER A 459 4.67 1.55 -40.99
N ALA A 460 5.37 0.41 -40.85
CA ALA A 460 5.68 -0.51 -41.96
C ALA A 460 5.19 -1.95 -41.68
N TYR A 461 4.78 -2.66 -42.72
CA TYR A 461 4.22 -4.03 -42.68
C TYR A 461 4.78 -4.87 -43.82
N GLN A 462 5.14 -6.14 -43.57
CA GLN A 462 5.68 -7.06 -44.60
C GLN A 462 4.78 -8.26 -44.87
N PHE A 463 4.94 -8.88 -46.05
CA PHE A 463 4.26 -10.11 -46.44
C PHE A 463 5.04 -10.89 -47.52
N GLU A 464 4.95 -12.22 -47.44
CA GLU A 464 5.53 -13.15 -48.41
C GLU A 464 4.79 -13.06 -49.76
N SER A 465 5.43 -12.41 -50.73
CA SER A 465 5.15 -12.47 -52.18
C SER A 465 3.67 -12.45 -52.65
N ASN A 466 3.13 -11.25 -52.91
CA ASN A 466 2.18 -11.09 -54.03
C ASN A 466 2.31 -9.69 -54.69
N PRO A 467 2.83 -9.59 -55.94
CA PRO A 467 2.99 -8.31 -56.63
C PRO A 467 1.66 -7.85 -57.28
N ALA A 468 0.70 -7.45 -56.45
CA ALA A 468 -0.57 -6.90 -56.93
C ALA A 468 -0.47 -5.37 -57.16
N THR A 469 -0.53 -4.96 -58.43
CA THR A 469 -0.48 -3.55 -58.88
C THR A 469 -1.82 -2.79 -58.75
N GLN A 470 -2.71 -3.24 -57.86
CA GLN A 470 -3.96 -2.54 -57.53
C GLN A 470 -4.28 -2.63 -56.02
N PRO A 471 -4.95 -1.61 -55.45
CA PRO A 471 -5.17 -1.51 -54.01
C PRO A 471 -6.22 -2.52 -53.51
N SER A 472 -5.80 -3.42 -52.64
CA SER A 472 -6.70 -4.20 -51.78
C SER A 472 -6.94 -3.44 -50.49
N ILE A 473 -8.21 -3.16 -50.17
CA ILE A 473 -8.60 -2.51 -48.90
C ILE A 473 -8.48 -3.54 -47.78
N TYR A 474 -7.30 -3.66 -47.20
CA TYR A 474 -7.11 -4.30 -45.90
C TYR A 474 -7.56 -3.33 -44.81
N SER A 475 -8.80 -3.50 -44.33
CA SER A 475 -9.30 -2.75 -43.18
C SER A 475 -9.02 -3.51 -41.88
N GLU A 476 -8.09 -3.00 -41.07
CA GLU A 476 -7.82 -3.48 -39.70
C GLU A 476 -8.95 -3.09 -38.70
N PHE A 477 -10.18 -2.92 -39.20
CA PHE A 477 -11.37 -2.51 -38.46
C PHE A 477 -12.46 -3.60 -38.41
N SER A 478 -12.07 -4.86 -38.57
CA SER A 478 -12.97 -6.04 -38.64
C SER A 478 -13.18 -6.76 -37.29
N ASN A 479 -13.03 -6.06 -36.16
CA ASN A 479 -13.27 -6.59 -34.80
C ASN A 479 -14.68 -6.26 -34.25
N CYS A 480 -15.70 -6.26 -35.11
CA CYS A 480 -17.01 -6.73 -34.68
C CYS A 480 -17.03 -8.25 -34.88
N TYR A 481 -17.57 -9.00 -33.90
CA TYR A 481 -17.58 -10.47 -33.77
C TYR A 481 -16.32 -11.12 -33.14
N GLN A 482 -16.55 -12.01 -32.16
CA GLN A 482 -15.57 -12.82 -31.44
C GLN A 482 -15.88 -14.32 -31.61
N CYS A 483 -14.86 -15.19 -31.58
CA CYS A 483 -15.00 -16.64 -31.34
C CYS A 483 -14.02 -17.03 -30.20
N PRO A 484 -14.49 -17.56 -29.05
CA PRO A 484 -13.64 -17.76 -27.88
C PRO A 484 -12.96 -19.15 -27.85
N GLY A 485 -11.72 -19.24 -28.35
CA GLY A 485 -10.72 -20.27 -27.97
C GLY A 485 -10.93 -21.72 -28.45
N GLN A 486 -9.82 -22.41 -28.75
CA GLN A 486 -9.87 -23.84 -29.10
C GLN A 486 -10.10 -24.72 -27.87
N VAL A 487 -10.99 -25.71 -27.95
CA VAL A 487 -11.18 -26.70 -26.88
C VAL A 487 -10.34 -27.96 -27.14
N LYS A 488 -9.52 -28.36 -26.16
CA LYS A 488 -8.85 -29.67 -26.15
C LYS A 488 -9.73 -30.71 -25.45
N ILE A 489 -10.01 -31.82 -26.12
CA ILE A 489 -10.81 -32.93 -25.59
C ILE A 489 -9.95 -34.20 -25.59
N ASN A 490 -9.82 -34.86 -24.44
CA ASN A 490 -9.04 -36.09 -24.26
C ASN A 490 -9.98 -37.31 -24.20
N PHE A 491 -9.61 -38.39 -24.89
CA PHE A 491 -10.34 -39.67 -24.86
C PHE A 491 -9.39 -40.83 -24.55
N THR A 492 -9.55 -41.46 -23.38
CA THR A 492 -8.57 -42.42 -22.82
C THR A 492 -9.21 -43.68 -22.20
N PRO A 493 -9.73 -44.63 -23.02
CA PRO A 493 -10.23 -45.92 -22.55
C PRO A 493 -9.13 -46.98 -22.34
N SER A 494 -9.41 -47.98 -21.51
CA SER A 494 -8.59 -49.20 -21.32
C SER A 494 -9.28 -50.44 -21.90
N LEU A 495 -8.51 -51.34 -22.51
CA LEU A 495 -9.00 -52.53 -23.22
C LEU A 495 -8.16 -53.78 -22.92
N CYS A 496 -8.65 -54.94 -23.34
CA CYS A 496 -7.91 -56.20 -23.32
C CYS A 496 -7.12 -56.40 -24.63
N SER A 497 -6.03 -57.16 -24.57
CA SER A 497 -5.17 -57.47 -25.72
C SER A 497 -5.97 -58.18 -26.81
N GLY A 498 -5.77 -57.77 -28.05
CA GLY A 498 -6.57 -58.17 -29.21
C GLY A 498 -7.93 -57.50 -29.38
N GLN A 499 -8.43 -56.70 -28.42
CA GLN A 499 -9.62 -55.87 -28.63
C GLN A 499 -9.28 -54.59 -29.40
N THR A 500 -10.30 -53.96 -29.99
CA THR A 500 -10.18 -52.65 -30.65
C THR A 500 -11.35 -51.75 -30.27
N VAL A 501 -11.14 -50.43 -30.34
CA VAL A 501 -12.21 -49.43 -30.18
C VAL A 501 -12.22 -48.51 -31.39
N THR A 502 -13.41 -48.22 -31.92
CA THR A 502 -13.57 -47.25 -33.00
C THR A 502 -14.01 -45.92 -32.42
N TYR A 503 -13.22 -44.87 -32.62
CA TYR A 503 -13.58 -43.51 -32.20
C TYR A 503 -13.44 -42.56 -33.39
N ARG A 504 -14.51 -41.82 -33.70
CA ARG A 504 -14.63 -40.96 -34.89
C ARG A 504 -14.23 -41.65 -36.21
N GLY A 505 -14.65 -42.90 -36.39
CA GLY A 505 -14.46 -43.68 -37.62
C GLY A 505 -13.08 -44.31 -37.81
N LYS A 506 -12.13 -44.07 -36.90
CA LYS A 506 -10.79 -44.67 -36.91
C LYS A 506 -10.71 -45.76 -35.84
N VAL A 507 -10.11 -46.91 -36.18
CA VAL A 507 -10.00 -48.08 -35.30
C VAL A 507 -8.67 -48.05 -34.56
N TYR A 508 -8.71 -48.13 -33.24
CA TYR A 508 -7.55 -48.13 -32.34
C TYR A 508 -7.33 -49.53 -31.76
N SER A 509 -6.09 -50.00 -31.79
CA SER A 509 -5.64 -51.35 -31.39
C SER A 509 -4.22 -51.28 -30.80
N GLU A 510 -3.69 -52.40 -30.30
CA GLU A 510 -2.33 -52.47 -29.73
C GLU A 510 -1.23 -51.97 -30.67
N ALA A 511 -1.42 -52.09 -32.00
CA ALA A 511 -0.47 -51.61 -33.01
C ALA A 511 -0.54 -50.09 -33.27
N ASN A 512 -1.65 -49.44 -32.92
CA ASN A 512 -1.86 -47.98 -33.04
C ASN A 512 -2.65 -47.47 -31.81
N PRO A 513 -2.00 -47.37 -30.64
CA PRO A 513 -2.69 -47.05 -29.38
C PRO A 513 -2.92 -45.55 -29.13
N LYS A 514 -2.32 -44.65 -29.91
CA LYS A 514 -2.41 -43.19 -29.72
C LYS A 514 -2.54 -42.45 -31.03
N ASP A 515 -3.28 -41.34 -31.02
CA ASP A 515 -3.54 -40.51 -32.21
C ASP A 515 -4.01 -39.09 -31.82
N SER A 516 -3.94 -38.17 -32.78
CA SER A 516 -4.40 -36.79 -32.62
C SER A 516 -5.04 -36.31 -33.92
N THR A 517 -6.25 -35.76 -33.84
CA THR A 517 -6.96 -35.28 -35.03
C THR A 517 -7.51 -33.87 -34.83
N PHE A 518 -7.44 -33.08 -35.90
CA PHE A 518 -7.88 -31.69 -35.97
C PHE A 518 -9.28 -31.63 -36.57
N VAL A 519 -10.23 -30.99 -35.89
CA VAL A 519 -11.57 -30.72 -36.45
C VAL A 519 -11.69 -29.23 -36.68
N ARG A 520 -11.87 -28.87 -37.95
CA ARG A 520 -12.08 -27.49 -38.39
C ARG A 520 -13.54 -27.10 -38.18
N GLY A 521 -13.77 -26.03 -37.44
CA GLY A 521 -15.08 -25.43 -37.22
C GLY A 521 -15.48 -24.49 -38.36
N ASP A 522 -16.72 -24.01 -38.34
CA ASP A 522 -17.22 -23.06 -39.35
C ASP A 522 -16.73 -21.62 -39.13
N GLY A 523 -16.09 -21.34 -37.99
CA GLY A 523 -15.54 -20.03 -37.64
C GLY A 523 -16.59 -18.97 -37.26
N VAL A 524 -17.87 -19.34 -37.15
CA VAL A 524 -18.97 -18.41 -36.82
C VAL A 524 -19.83 -18.92 -35.66
N SER A 525 -19.98 -20.25 -35.50
CA SER A 525 -20.73 -20.86 -34.39
C SER A 525 -19.91 -21.85 -33.56
N VAL A 526 -18.86 -22.46 -34.13
CA VAL A 526 -17.87 -23.29 -33.39
C VAL A 526 -16.46 -23.04 -33.94
N CYS A 527 -15.48 -22.80 -33.06
CA CYS A 527 -14.07 -22.60 -33.43
C CYS A 527 -13.29 -23.94 -33.53
N ASP A 528 -12.21 -23.98 -34.33
CA ASP A 528 -11.35 -25.17 -34.54
C ASP A 528 -10.90 -25.84 -33.24
N SER A 529 -10.93 -27.18 -33.16
CA SER A 529 -10.61 -27.93 -31.94
C SER A 529 -9.76 -29.18 -32.20
N VAL A 530 -8.94 -29.57 -31.21
CA VAL A 530 -8.01 -30.72 -31.30
C VAL A 530 -8.42 -31.81 -30.32
N VAL A 531 -8.54 -33.04 -30.81
CA VAL A 531 -8.89 -34.20 -29.99
C VAL A 531 -7.70 -35.16 -29.89
N LEU A 532 -7.33 -35.50 -28.66
CA LEU A 532 -6.23 -36.40 -28.32
C LEU A 532 -6.78 -37.75 -27.85
N VAL A 533 -6.33 -38.84 -28.47
CA VAL A 533 -6.77 -40.22 -28.19
C VAL A 533 -5.59 -41.04 -27.69
N SER A 534 -5.74 -41.73 -26.56
CA SER A 534 -4.70 -42.61 -26.02
C SER A 534 -5.31 -43.81 -25.28
N VAL A 535 -5.16 -45.00 -25.85
CA VAL A 535 -5.75 -46.27 -25.40
C VAL A 535 -4.68 -47.17 -24.78
N SER A 536 -5.02 -47.91 -23.72
CA SER A 536 -4.12 -48.86 -23.03
C SER A 536 -4.65 -50.30 -23.10
N PHE A 537 -3.76 -51.30 -23.19
CA PHE A 537 -4.09 -52.71 -23.46
C PHE A 537 -3.47 -53.70 -22.47
N THR A 538 -4.12 -54.84 -22.22
CA THR A 538 -3.77 -55.81 -21.15
C THR A 538 -3.86 -57.29 -21.62
N PRO A 539 -2.81 -58.15 -21.51
CA PRO A 539 -2.75 -59.49 -22.14
C PRO A 539 -3.52 -60.65 -21.44
N ASN A 540 -3.85 -61.71 -22.20
CA ASN A 540 -4.72 -62.85 -21.81
C ASN A 540 -3.99 -64.23 -21.84
N TYR A 541 -4.40 -65.23 -21.03
CA TYR A 541 -3.78 -66.58 -20.97
C TYR A 541 -4.79 -67.76 -21.00
N ARG A 542 -4.38 -68.97 -21.47
CA ARG A 542 -5.19 -70.23 -21.48
C ARG A 542 -4.34 -71.51 -21.33
N ILE A 543 -4.82 -72.53 -20.59
CA ILE A 543 -4.14 -73.84 -20.35
C ILE A 543 -5.17 -74.99 -20.25
N ASN A 544 -4.84 -76.21 -20.72
CA ASN A 544 -5.71 -77.42 -20.70
C ASN A 544 -4.99 -78.67 -20.11
N LEU A 545 -5.71 -79.56 -19.40
CA LEU A 545 -5.18 -80.79 -18.78
C LEU A 545 -6.12 -82.01 -18.98
N ARG A 546 -5.61 -83.25 -18.99
CA ARG A 546 -6.43 -84.49 -19.12
C ARG A 546 -5.82 -85.74 -18.44
N PRO A 547 -6.17 -86.08 -17.19
CA PRO A 547 -5.66 -87.28 -16.50
C PRO A 547 -6.58 -88.53 -16.62
N ASN A 548 -5.99 -89.73 -16.62
CA ASN A 548 -6.72 -90.98 -16.34
C ASN A 548 -6.79 -91.22 -14.82
N LEU A 549 -7.84 -91.84 -14.27
CA LEU A 549 -8.05 -92.03 -12.83
C LEU A 549 -8.36 -93.48 -12.43
N CYS A 550 -7.71 -93.94 -11.36
CA CYS A 550 -8.03 -95.19 -10.67
C CYS A 550 -9.21 -95.00 -9.69
N ILE A 551 -9.75 -96.10 -9.17
CA ILE A 551 -10.75 -96.05 -8.10
C ILE A 551 -10.12 -95.46 -6.83
N GLY A 552 -10.50 -94.22 -6.49
CA GLY A 552 -10.15 -93.57 -5.22
C GLY A 552 -9.42 -92.23 -5.35
N ASP A 553 -8.85 -91.92 -6.51
CA ASP A 553 -8.07 -90.69 -6.68
C ASP A 553 -8.95 -89.42 -6.69
N THR A 554 -8.40 -88.32 -6.16
CA THR A 554 -9.04 -86.99 -6.13
C THR A 554 -8.02 -85.93 -6.50
N LEU A 555 -8.38 -85.03 -7.42
CA LEU A 555 -7.50 -83.95 -7.91
C LEU A 555 -7.98 -82.58 -7.40
N ARG A 556 -7.10 -81.79 -6.80
CA ARG A 556 -7.40 -80.44 -6.29
C ARG A 556 -6.76 -79.34 -7.14
N PHE A 557 -7.56 -78.37 -7.59
CA PHE A 557 -7.10 -77.15 -8.26
C PHE A 557 -7.80 -75.92 -7.66
N GLY A 558 -7.09 -75.17 -6.80
CA GLY A 558 -7.64 -74.00 -6.12
C GLY A 558 -8.79 -74.38 -5.17
N LEU A 559 -9.95 -73.75 -5.36
CA LEU A 559 -11.17 -74.02 -4.59
C LEU A 559 -12.06 -75.12 -5.20
N VAL A 560 -11.59 -75.83 -6.23
CA VAL A 560 -12.34 -76.87 -6.96
C VAL A 560 -11.75 -78.26 -6.70
N GLU A 561 -12.61 -79.23 -6.36
CA GLU A 561 -12.25 -80.65 -6.16
C GLU A 561 -12.85 -81.53 -7.27
N ILE A 562 -12.02 -82.26 -7.98
CA ILE A 562 -12.42 -83.20 -9.05
C ILE A 562 -12.43 -84.62 -8.49
N HIS A 563 -13.61 -85.24 -8.49
CA HIS A 563 -13.88 -86.56 -7.90
C HIS A 563 -14.94 -87.33 -8.71
N LYS A 564 -15.24 -88.59 -8.32
CA LYS A 564 -15.94 -89.66 -9.06
C LYS A 564 -17.22 -89.32 -9.88
N PHE A 565 -17.86 -88.17 -9.67
CA PHE A 565 -19.07 -87.74 -10.39
C PHE A 565 -18.93 -86.46 -11.23
N HIS A 566 -17.80 -85.74 -11.13
CA HIS A 566 -17.46 -84.60 -11.98
C HIS A 566 -16.04 -84.78 -12.53
N LEU A 567 -15.94 -85.43 -13.69
CA LEU A 567 -14.67 -85.71 -14.36
C LEU A 567 -14.29 -84.64 -15.41
N THR A 568 -14.99 -83.48 -15.44
CA THR A 568 -14.58 -82.25 -16.16
C THR A 568 -15.23 -81.01 -15.57
N ASP A 569 -14.45 -79.93 -15.48
CA ASP A 569 -14.89 -78.58 -15.06
C ASP A 569 -14.02 -77.49 -15.76
N SER A 570 -14.45 -76.22 -15.71
CA SER A 570 -13.72 -75.07 -16.28
C SER A 570 -13.79 -73.81 -15.41
N ILE A 571 -12.62 -73.22 -15.11
CA ILE A 571 -12.50 -72.01 -14.28
C ILE A 571 -12.32 -70.77 -15.16
N VAL A 572 -13.11 -69.73 -14.90
CA VAL A 572 -12.99 -68.37 -15.48
C VAL A 572 -12.78 -67.37 -14.35
N THR A 573 -11.62 -66.70 -14.32
CA THR A 573 -11.34 -65.63 -13.36
C THR A 573 -11.09 -64.32 -14.09
N LYS A 574 -11.76 -63.25 -13.62
CA LYS A 574 -11.57 -61.88 -14.12
C LYS A 574 -10.53 -61.18 -13.26
N THR A 575 -9.55 -60.54 -13.91
CA THR A 575 -8.76 -59.48 -13.27
C THR A 575 -9.60 -58.21 -13.11
N ALA A 576 -9.20 -57.29 -12.23
CA ALA A 576 -9.93 -56.06 -11.93
C ALA A 576 -10.17 -55.13 -13.16
N SER A 577 -9.50 -55.40 -14.29
CA SER A 577 -9.63 -54.66 -15.55
C SER A 577 -10.47 -55.38 -16.62
N GLY A 578 -11.14 -56.48 -16.29
CA GLY A 578 -12.18 -57.08 -17.14
C GLY A 578 -11.72 -57.99 -18.29
N CYS A 579 -10.51 -58.55 -18.22
CA CYS A 579 -9.97 -59.48 -19.23
C CYS A 579 -10.05 -60.93 -18.75
N ASP A 580 -10.60 -61.82 -19.59
CA ASP A 580 -10.92 -63.21 -19.23
C ASP A 580 -9.76 -64.18 -19.50
N SER A 581 -9.52 -65.14 -18.59
CA SER A 581 -8.59 -66.27 -18.77
C SER A 581 -9.29 -67.59 -18.40
N VAL A 582 -8.91 -68.71 -19.04
CA VAL A 582 -9.69 -69.98 -19.01
C VAL A 582 -8.80 -71.22 -18.79
N VAL A 583 -9.23 -72.14 -17.92
CA VAL A 583 -8.60 -73.46 -17.62
C VAL A 583 -9.63 -74.60 -17.71
N THR A 584 -9.28 -75.77 -18.30
CA THR A 584 -10.20 -76.92 -18.54
C THR A 584 -9.54 -78.30 -18.29
N ILE A 585 -10.24 -79.31 -17.71
CA ILE A 585 -9.66 -80.61 -17.21
C ILE A 585 -10.58 -81.85 -17.49
N VAL A 586 -10.14 -83.05 -17.97
CA VAL A 586 -11.02 -84.24 -18.33
C VAL A 586 -10.53 -85.68 -17.91
N ALA A 587 -11.35 -86.65 -17.38
CA ALA A 587 -10.93 -88.01 -16.82
C ALA A 587 -11.90 -89.29 -16.82
N THR A 588 -11.46 -90.54 -16.44
CA THR A 588 -12.19 -91.92 -16.37
C THR A 588 -11.38 -93.09 -15.65
N GLU A 589 -11.77 -94.41 -15.51
CA GLU A 589 -12.50 -95.22 -14.41
C GLU A 589 -12.23 -96.82 -14.46
N VAL A 590 -12.85 -97.74 -13.61
CA VAL A 590 -13.14 -99.27 -13.70
C VAL A 590 -12.53 -100.35 -12.67
N GLY A 591 -13.34 -101.24 -11.98
CA GLY A 591 -12.97 -102.62 -11.39
C GLY A 591 -13.63 -103.24 -10.06
N ALA A 592 -13.81 -104.61 -9.84
CA ALA A 592 -14.35 -105.31 -8.56
C ALA A 592 -14.26 -106.92 -8.37
N GLY A 593 -14.53 -107.52 -7.14
CA GLY A 593 -14.56 -108.99 -6.69
C GLY A 593 -14.68 -109.34 -5.13
N THR A 594 -14.60 -110.61 -4.60
CA THR A 594 -14.69 -111.03 -3.11
C THR A 594 -13.97 -112.36 -2.59
N PHE A 595 -13.60 -112.53 -1.26
CA PHE A 595 -12.88 -113.69 -0.57
C PHE A 595 -13.05 -113.81 1.01
N ALA A 596 -12.84 -114.98 1.70
CA ALA A 596 -12.86 -115.12 3.20
C ALA A 596 -12.09 -116.32 3.89
N GLN A 597 -11.60 -116.22 5.17
CA GLN A 597 -10.84 -117.27 5.95
C GLN A 597 -10.75 -117.07 7.52
N THR A 598 -10.18 -118.00 8.32
CA THR A 598 -9.90 -117.89 9.80
C THR A 598 -8.40 -118.12 10.17
N ILE A 599 -7.82 -117.38 11.14
CA ILE A 599 -6.38 -117.42 11.55
C ILE A 599 -6.09 -117.14 13.07
N CYS A 600 -4.92 -117.56 13.62
CA CYS A 600 -4.39 -117.06 14.92
C CYS A 600 -3.90 -115.59 14.76
N ASP A 601 -3.80 -114.82 15.84
CA ASP A 601 -3.77 -113.35 15.73
C ASP A 601 -2.48 -112.68 15.23
N ASN A 602 -1.33 -113.32 15.43
CA ASN A 602 -0.05 -112.90 14.85
C ASN A 602 0.13 -113.39 13.40
N ALA A 603 -0.76 -114.24 12.89
CA ALA A 603 -0.75 -114.71 11.51
C ALA A 603 -1.45 -113.71 10.58
N SER A 604 -1.33 -113.96 9.28
CA SER A 604 -1.91 -113.09 8.24
C SER A 604 -1.97 -113.80 6.90
N VAL A 605 -2.88 -113.34 6.03
CA VAL A 605 -2.91 -113.74 4.61
C VAL A 605 -2.74 -112.50 3.72
N THR A 606 -2.05 -112.64 2.58
CA THR A 606 -1.78 -111.52 1.67
C THR A 606 -2.48 -111.75 0.33
N ILE A 607 -3.32 -110.80 -0.09
CA ILE A 607 -4.13 -110.85 -1.32
C ILE A 607 -3.94 -109.54 -2.06
N GLY A 608 -3.61 -109.58 -3.36
CA GLY A 608 -3.28 -108.37 -4.13
C GLY A 608 -2.11 -107.56 -3.55
N GLY A 609 -1.19 -108.19 -2.82
CA GLY A 609 -0.13 -107.51 -2.06
C GLY A 609 -0.58 -106.90 -0.73
N THR A 610 -1.89 -106.81 -0.46
CA THR A 610 -2.44 -106.30 0.81
C THR A 610 -2.49 -107.42 1.85
N ARG A 611 -1.87 -107.20 3.01
CA ARG A 611 -1.86 -108.14 4.15
C ARG A 611 -3.10 -107.91 5.04
N PHE A 612 -3.85 -108.98 5.30
CA PHE A 612 -4.99 -109.04 6.20
C PHE A 612 -4.64 -109.86 7.43
N ASP A 613 -4.96 -109.35 8.62
CA ASP A 613 -4.59 -109.89 9.93
C ASP A 613 -5.63 -109.49 11.00
N LYS A 614 -5.31 -109.61 12.30
CA LYS A 614 -6.19 -109.19 13.41
C LYS A 614 -6.66 -107.74 13.33
N ASN A 615 -5.80 -106.84 12.87
CA ASN A 615 -6.05 -105.39 12.87
C ASN A 615 -6.68 -104.93 11.55
N ASN A 616 -6.50 -105.72 10.48
CA ASN A 616 -7.20 -105.57 9.21
C ASN A 616 -7.91 -106.89 8.83
N PRO A 617 -8.98 -107.29 9.55
CA PRO A 617 -9.64 -108.57 9.33
C PRO A 617 -10.57 -108.54 8.11
N SER A 618 -11.10 -107.38 7.72
CA SER A 618 -12.00 -107.25 6.58
C SER A 618 -11.70 -105.96 5.82
N GLY A 619 -11.69 -106.02 4.49
CA GLY A 619 -11.38 -104.86 3.65
C GLY A 619 -11.45 -105.20 2.18
N VAL A 620 -10.72 -104.46 1.35
CA VAL A 620 -10.73 -104.63 -0.11
C VAL A 620 -9.31 -104.55 -0.64
N ALA A 621 -8.90 -105.51 -1.46
CA ALA A 621 -7.54 -105.67 -1.99
C ALA A 621 -7.53 -105.60 -3.51
N THR A 622 -6.74 -104.69 -4.05
CA THR A 622 -6.65 -104.51 -5.50
C THR A 622 -5.53 -105.36 -6.10
N ILE A 623 -5.82 -106.12 -7.15
CA ILE A 623 -4.84 -106.94 -7.87
C ILE A 623 -4.44 -106.23 -9.16
N SER A 624 -3.19 -105.78 -9.25
CA SER A 624 -2.77 -104.94 -10.36
C SER A 624 -2.68 -105.66 -11.71
N GLY A 625 -3.19 -105.01 -12.76
CA GLY A 625 -3.16 -105.50 -14.14
C GLY A 625 -4.02 -106.73 -14.47
N ALA A 626 -4.90 -107.18 -13.56
CA ALA A 626 -5.71 -108.40 -13.77
C ALA A 626 -6.92 -108.22 -14.70
N ALA A 627 -7.33 -106.98 -15.00
CA ALA A 627 -8.45 -106.67 -15.89
C ALA A 627 -7.99 -106.21 -17.29
N LEU A 628 -8.85 -106.46 -18.29
CA LEU A 628 -8.58 -106.23 -19.71
C LEU A 628 -8.40 -104.72 -19.98
N GLY A 629 -7.16 -104.29 -20.18
CA GLY A 629 -6.78 -102.88 -20.37
C GLY A 629 -5.68 -102.36 -19.43
N GLY A 630 -5.23 -103.16 -18.45
CA GLY A 630 -4.13 -102.77 -17.55
C GLY A 630 -4.56 -101.99 -16.31
N CYS A 631 -5.84 -102.08 -15.94
CA CYS A 631 -6.37 -101.56 -14.68
C CYS A 631 -6.42 -102.67 -13.59
N ASP A 632 -6.50 -102.23 -12.34
CA ASP A 632 -6.38 -103.09 -11.17
C ASP A 632 -7.76 -103.59 -10.68
N SER A 633 -7.88 -104.86 -10.25
CA SER A 633 -9.17 -105.48 -9.86
C SER A 633 -9.38 -105.52 -8.35
N VAL A 634 -10.46 -104.93 -7.85
CA VAL A 634 -10.75 -104.68 -6.41
C VAL A 634 -11.49 -105.86 -5.73
N VAL A 635 -10.85 -106.69 -4.89
CA VAL A 635 -11.41 -107.90 -4.24
C VAL A 635 -11.73 -107.70 -2.75
N THR A 636 -12.98 -107.90 -2.31
CA THR A 636 -13.42 -107.72 -0.89
C THR A 636 -13.10 -108.94 -0.02
N VAL A 637 -12.29 -108.78 1.03
CA VAL A 637 -11.79 -109.84 1.93
C VAL A 637 -12.47 -109.78 3.30
N ASN A 638 -12.70 -110.94 3.96
CA ASN A 638 -13.31 -111.02 5.30
C ASN A 638 -12.73 -112.19 6.14
N LEU A 639 -12.17 -111.91 7.33
CA LEU A 639 -11.46 -112.87 8.19
C LEU A 639 -12.06 -113.04 9.59
N THR A 640 -11.81 -114.19 10.21
CA THR A 640 -12.09 -114.49 11.63
C THR A 640 -10.79 -114.76 12.40
N ILE A 641 -10.68 -114.28 13.65
CA ILE A 641 -9.40 -114.19 14.38
C ILE A 641 -9.48 -114.87 15.75
N ASN A 642 -8.48 -115.70 16.08
CA ASN A 642 -8.29 -116.31 17.40
C ASN A 642 -7.01 -115.78 18.08
N ASN A 643 -7.11 -115.29 19.32
CA ASN A 643 -5.96 -114.75 20.05
C ASN A 643 -5.10 -115.83 20.70
N PHE A 644 -3.80 -115.56 20.86
CA PHE A 644 -2.98 -116.25 21.86
C PHE A 644 -3.15 -115.64 23.25
N THR A 645 -2.71 -116.36 24.28
CA THR A 645 -2.70 -115.84 25.66
C THR A 645 -1.37 -115.14 25.93
N GLU A 646 -1.45 -113.85 26.27
CA GLU A 646 -0.31 -113.06 26.77
C GLU A 646 -0.28 -113.07 28.31
N SER A 647 0.93 -113.06 28.87
CA SER A 647 1.14 -112.83 30.30
C SER A 647 2.27 -111.82 30.51
N PHE A 648 2.14 -110.95 31.51
CA PHE A 648 3.07 -109.85 31.77
C PHE A 648 3.72 -110.02 33.13
N ILE A 649 5.04 -110.18 33.15
CA ILE A 649 5.84 -110.08 34.38
C ILE A 649 6.38 -108.65 34.45
N ARG A 650 5.76 -107.84 35.32
CA ARG A 650 6.20 -106.48 35.63
C ARG A 650 6.61 -106.42 37.10
N LEU A 651 7.88 -106.14 37.35
CA LEU A 651 8.44 -106.03 38.69
C LEU A 651 9.22 -104.71 38.82
N ASN A 652 9.00 -103.99 39.92
CA ASN A 652 9.85 -102.87 40.30
C ASN A 652 11.08 -103.43 41.05
N MET A 653 12.29 -103.07 40.63
CA MET A 653 13.55 -103.59 41.20
C MET A 653 14.48 -102.44 41.60
N CYS A 654 15.17 -102.56 42.74
CA CYS A 654 16.26 -101.62 43.05
C CYS A 654 17.47 -101.91 42.12
N PRO A 655 18.27 -100.90 41.73
CA PRO A 655 19.46 -101.07 40.89
C PRO A 655 20.42 -102.15 41.40
N GLY A 656 21.02 -102.93 40.48
CA GLY A 656 21.97 -104.01 40.81
C GLY A 656 21.35 -105.35 41.27
N ARG A 657 20.04 -105.57 41.03
CA ARG A 657 19.34 -106.85 41.23
C ARG A 657 18.93 -107.47 39.88
N ASP A 658 19.07 -108.79 39.76
CA ASP A 658 18.81 -109.59 38.54
C ASP A 658 17.72 -110.66 38.81
N THR A 659 17.06 -111.17 37.76
CA THR A 659 16.05 -112.25 37.87
C THR A 659 16.00 -113.16 36.62
N LEU A 660 15.39 -114.34 36.74
CA LEU A 660 15.27 -115.36 35.69
C LEU A 660 13.80 -115.64 35.36
N VAL A 661 13.44 -115.60 34.08
CA VAL A 661 12.10 -115.94 33.58
C VAL A 661 12.22 -117.00 32.49
N ALA A 662 11.56 -118.15 32.70
CA ALA A 662 11.54 -119.30 31.79
C ALA A 662 12.94 -119.76 31.28
N GLY A 663 13.99 -119.52 32.07
CA GLY A 663 15.38 -119.88 31.76
C GLY A 663 16.25 -118.73 31.22
N THR A 664 15.66 -117.60 30.85
CA THR A 664 16.38 -116.41 30.35
C THR A 664 16.61 -115.40 31.47
N LEU A 665 17.83 -114.85 31.55
CA LEU A 665 18.25 -113.86 32.56
C LEU A 665 17.85 -112.43 32.12
N PHE A 666 17.26 -111.68 33.03
CA PHE A 666 16.87 -110.27 32.87
C PHE A 666 17.44 -109.42 34.01
N ASN A 667 17.98 -108.25 33.68
CA ASN A 667 18.64 -107.33 34.61
C ASN A 667 18.67 -105.89 34.07
N GLN A 668 19.36 -104.96 34.75
CA GLN A 668 19.34 -103.54 34.37
C GLN A 668 19.91 -103.25 32.96
N ALA A 669 20.80 -104.10 32.43
CA ALA A 669 21.32 -103.97 31.06
C ALA A 669 20.43 -104.65 30.01
N ASN A 670 19.58 -105.59 30.44
CA ASN A 670 18.59 -106.28 29.61
C ASN A 670 17.24 -106.36 30.36
N PRO A 671 16.53 -105.22 30.56
CA PRO A 671 15.39 -105.14 31.48
C PRO A 671 14.05 -105.51 30.83
N ILE A 672 13.99 -105.55 29.50
CA ILE A 672 12.78 -105.82 28.73
C ILE A 672 13.08 -106.92 27.72
N GLY A 673 12.19 -107.89 27.58
CA GLY A 673 12.21 -108.84 26.49
C GLY A 673 11.13 -109.90 26.60
N ASP A 674 10.93 -110.61 25.50
CA ASP A 674 9.81 -111.53 25.34
C ASP A 674 10.30 -112.98 25.34
N VAL A 675 9.55 -113.88 25.98
CA VAL A 675 9.83 -115.32 26.00
C VAL A 675 8.58 -116.10 25.62
N THR A 676 8.67 -116.88 24.55
CA THR A 676 7.53 -117.66 24.02
C THR A 676 7.42 -119.01 24.72
N LEU A 677 6.23 -119.33 25.22
CA LEU A 677 5.87 -120.62 25.82
C LEU A 677 5.03 -121.44 24.83
N LYS A 678 5.69 -122.45 24.24
CA LYS A 678 5.14 -123.25 23.16
C LYS A 678 3.92 -124.06 23.62
N ASN A 679 2.82 -124.01 22.86
CA ASN A 679 1.51 -124.60 23.16
C ASN A 679 0.87 -124.18 24.51
N GLY A 680 1.16 -122.97 25.02
CA GLY A 680 0.73 -122.55 26.36
C GLY A 680 -0.77 -122.25 26.57
N SER A 681 -1.57 -122.11 25.51
CA SER A 681 -3.00 -121.75 25.61
C SER A 681 -3.94 -122.94 25.42
N SER A 682 -5.12 -122.91 26.05
CA SER A 682 -6.13 -123.99 25.95
C SER A 682 -6.77 -124.13 24.57
N THR A 683 -6.45 -123.25 23.62
CA THR A 683 -6.91 -123.26 22.22
C THR A 683 -5.81 -123.66 21.22
N GLY A 684 -4.56 -123.87 21.68
CA GLY A 684 -3.49 -124.42 20.86
C GLY A 684 -2.65 -123.42 20.04
N CYS A 685 -2.85 -122.10 20.14
CA CYS A 685 -1.83 -121.13 19.71
C CYS A 685 -0.73 -121.02 20.81
N ASP A 686 0.53 -120.77 20.45
CA ASP A 686 1.64 -120.51 21.40
C ASP A 686 1.34 -119.31 22.31
N SER A 687 1.85 -119.29 23.56
CA SER A 687 1.64 -118.17 24.50
C SER A 687 2.89 -117.30 24.65
N LEU A 688 2.71 -116.02 24.94
CA LEU A 688 3.81 -115.04 24.99
C LEU A 688 3.93 -114.44 26.39
N ILE A 689 5.12 -114.50 26.99
CA ILE A 689 5.43 -113.81 28.24
C ILE A 689 6.27 -112.58 27.94
N HIS A 690 5.72 -111.41 28.25
CA HIS A 690 6.43 -110.13 28.20
C HIS A 690 7.06 -109.85 29.56
N VAL A 691 8.38 -109.78 29.62
CA VAL A 691 9.13 -109.35 30.82
C VAL A 691 9.46 -107.88 30.69
N ASN A 692 9.08 -107.10 31.70
CA ASN A 692 9.41 -105.68 31.78
C ASN A 692 9.77 -105.34 33.23
N LEU A 693 11.08 -105.35 33.50
CA LEU A 693 11.66 -104.96 34.79
C LEU A 693 11.79 -103.44 34.80
N ASN A 694 11.08 -102.80 35.73
CA ASN A 694 11.15 -101.38 35.93
C ASN A 694 12.15 -101.08 37.06
N TYR A 695 13.16 -100.27 36.79
CA TYR A 695 14.08 -99.74 37.79
C TYR A 695 13.70 -98.27 38.01
N PRO A 696 12.74 -97.95 38.91
CA PRO A 696 12.29 -96.58 39.08
C PRO A 696 13.42 -95.71 39.63
N ASP A 697 13.68 -94.59 38.96
CA ASP A 697 14.48 -93.50 39.52
C ASP A 697 13.78 -92.97 40.77
N ASN A 698 14.30 -93.31 41.95
CA ASN A 698 13.76 -92.83 43.23
C ASN A 698 14.17 -91.36 43.51
N THR A 699 14.28 -90.54 42.46
CA THR A 699 14.74 -89.16 42.51
C THR A 699 13.55 -88.21 42.49
N GLY A 700 13.08 -87.81 43.67
CA GLY A 700 12.12 -86.73 43.80
C GLY A 700 12.75 -85.37 43.47
N ARG A 701 11.98 -84.42 42.99
CA ARG A 701 12.42 -83.03 42.83
C ARG A 701 11.55 -82.10 43.66
N PHE A 702 12.16 -81.30 44.53
CA PHE A 702 11.48 -80.25 45.29
C PHE A 702 11.94 -78.88 44.81
N THR A 703 11.02 -78.12 44.24
CA THR A 703 11.25 -76.73 43.84
C THR A 703 10.47 -75.77 44.73
N ALA A 704 11.16 -74.97 45.52
CA ALA A 704 10.57 -73.87 46.27
C ALA A 704 10.97 -72.52 45.65
N THR A 705 10.13 -71.52 45.86
CA THR A 705 10.44 -70.13 45.53
C THR A 705 10.35 -69.32 46.82
N ILE A 706 11.46 -68.69 47.24
CA ILE A 706 11.56 -67.96 48.51
C ILE A 706 12.10 -66.54 48.28
N CYS A 707 11.87 -65.63 49.23
CA CYS A 707 12.38 -64.26 49.13
C CYS A 707 13.89 -64.23 49.40
N ARG A 708 14.59 -63.21 48.90
CA ARG A 708 16.03 -63.10 49.09
C ARG A 708 16.38 -62.81 50.55
N GLY A 709 17.19 -63.68 51.16
CA GLY A 709 17.56 -63.63 52.58
C GLY A 709 16.85 -64.67 53.44
N ASP A 710 15.75 -65.25 52.94
CA ASP A 710 15.09 -66.37 53.61
C ASP A 710 15.89 -67.66 53.50
N SER A 711 15.55 -68.61 54.36
CA SER A 711 15.95 -70.01 54.24
C SER A 711 14.78 -70.94 54.53
N ILE A 712 14.76 -72.09 53.86
CA ILE A 712 13.78 -73.15 54.09
C ILE A 712 14.51 -74.42 54.54
N LEU A 713 13.98 -75.05 55.60
CA LEU A 713 14.48 -76.31 56.13
C LEU A 713 13.76 -77.48 55.44
N ILE A 714 14.52 -78.33 54.74
CA ILE A 714 14.01 -79.50 54.05
C ILE A 714 14.74 -80.72 54.62
N ILE A 715 14.02 -81.59 55.34
CA ILE A 715 14.51 -82.87 55.88
C ILE A 715 15.91 -82.74 56.53
N ASN A 716 16.02 -81.81 57.48
CA ASN A 716 17.22 -81.45 58.27
C ASN A 716 18.34 -80.66 57.55
N GLU A 717 18.18 -80.26 56.28
CA GLU A 717 19.14 -79.36 55.61
C GLU A 717 18.50 -78.01 55.22
N TYR A 718 19.20 -76.90 55.48
CA TYR A 718 18.77 -75.55 55.13
C TYR A 718 19.23 -75.17 53.73
N PHE A 719 18.29 -74.67 52.93
CA PHE A 719 18.53 -74.10 51.61
C PHE A 719 18.19 -72.61 51.62
N SER A 720 19.05 -71.78 51.03
CA SER A 720 19.02 -70.31 51.11
C SER A 720 19.74 -69.69 49.91
N GLU A 721 19.92 -68.36 49.86
CA GLU A 721 20.67 -67.72 48.77
C GLU A 721 22.12 -68.20 48.62
N THR A 722 22.74 -68.76 49.67
CA THR A 722 24.11 -69.32 49.60
C THR A 722 24.15 -70.81 49.25
N LYS A 723 23.00 -71.50 49.30
CA LYS A 723 22.82 -72.91 48.92
C LYS A 723 21.45 -73.08 48.26
N THR A 724 21.37 -72.72 46.98
CA THR A 724 20.13 -72.75 46.18
C THR A 724 19.84 -74.11 45.56
N ASN A 725 20.77 -75.07 45.62
CA ASN A 725 20.55 -76.44 45.16
C ASN A 725 21.31 -77.47 46.02
N GLY A 726 20.92 -78.74 45.89
CA GLY A 726 21.57 -79.87 46.55
C GLY A 726 20.72 -81.14 46.48
N GLN A 727 21.29 -82.25 46.96
CA GLN A 727 20.65 -83.56 46.97
C GLN A 727 20.58 -84.09 48.41
N ILE A 728 19.39 -84.52 48.85
CA ILE A 728 19.18 -85.16 50.15
C ILE A 728 18.88 -86.64 49.92
N ILE A 729 19.58 -87.54 50.61
CA ILE A 729 19.28 -88.98 50.55
C ILE A 729 18.33 -89.34 51.69
N ILE A 730 17.17 -89.89 51.33
CA ILE A 730 16.15 -90.41 52.25
C ILE A 730 16.28 -91.94 52.29
N ALA A 731 16.88 -92.46 53.36
CA ALA A 731 17.09 -93.89 53.55
C ALA A 731 15.75 -94.65 53.60
N ASN A 732 15.62 -95.73 52.80
CA ASN A 732 14.38 -96.49 52.60
C ASN A 732 13.15 -95.65 52.20
N GLY A 733 13.35 -94.49 51.54
CA GLY A 733 12.29 -93.51 51.29
C GLY A 733 11.19 -93.93 50.30
N SER A 734 11.38 -94.98 49.49
CA SER A 734 10.38 -95.43 48.52
C SER A 734 9.48 -96.53 49.08
N SER A 735 8.25 -96.65 48.54
CA SER A 735 7.28 -97.69 48.90
C SER A 735 7.73 -99.14 48.61
N PHE A 736 8.93 -99.32 48.07
CA PHE A 736 9.55 -100.60 47.74
C PHE A 736 10.85 -100.87 48.51
N GLY A 737 11.24 -100.00 49.46
CA GLY A 737 12.38 -100.22 50.34
C GLY A 737 13.76 -99.97 49.71
N CYS A 738 13.84 -99.10 48.69
CA CYS A 738 15.12 -98.56 48.22
C CYS A 738 15.32 -97.14 48.80
N ASP A 739 16.57 -96.70 48.91
CA ASP A 739 16.89 -95.29 49.22
C ASP A 739 16.38 -94.38 48.09
N SER A 740 15.94 -93.18 48.47
CA SER A 740 15.42 -92.16 47.54
C SER A 740 16.30 -90.90 47.61
N ILE A 741 16.46 -90.21 46.48
CA ILE A 741 17.20 -88.95 46.38
C ILE A 741 16.19 -87.82 46.22
N LEU A 742 16.38 -86.70 46.89
CA LEU A 742 15.57 -85.49 46.71
C LEU A 742 16.45 -84.38 46.14
N ASP A 743 16.30 -84.11 44.84
CA ASP A 743 16.87 -82.94 44.16
C ASP A 743 16.13 -81.69 44.63
N VAL A 744 16.77 -80.90 45.50
CA VAL A 744 16.27 -79.60 45.93
C VAL A 744 16.82 -78.51 45.03
N SER A 745 15.94 -77.63 44.55
CA SER A 745 16.32 -76.42 43.80
C SER A 745 15.43 -75.25 44.23
N ILE A 746 16.03 -74.10 44.50
CA ILE A 746 15.34 -72.91 45.00
C ILE A 746 15.50 -71.74 44.04
N ASN A 747 14.37 -71.19 43.63
CA ASN A 747 14.30 -69.92 42.91
C ASN A 747 14.20 -68.77 43.91
N LEU A 748 15.04 -67.75 43.78
CA LEU A 748 14.99 -66.55 44.62
C LEU A 748 14.12 -65.49 43.95
N ILE A 749 13.14 -64.94 44.68
CA ILE A 749 12.44 -63.73 44.25
C ILE A 749 13.32 -62.52 44.64
N PRO A 750 13.79 -61.70 43.68
CA PRO A 750 14.42 -60.43 44.01
C PRO A 750 13.36 -59.46 44.56
N ASN A 751 13.69 -58.77 45.66
CA ASN A 751 12.82 -57.79 46.30
C ASN A 751 12.30 -56.78 45.26
N SER A 752 10.99 -56.54 45.23
CA SER A 752 10.39 -55.69 44.19
C SER A 752 10.89 -54.25 44.34
N GLN A 753 11.46 -53.68 43.27
CA GLN A 753 11.98 -52.31 43.31
C GLN A 753 10.94 -51.32 42.79
N GLY A 754 10.55 -50.39 43.66
CA GLY A 754 9.84 -49.17 43.29
C GLY A 754 10.78 -47.97 43.32
N SER A 755 10.46 -46.91 42.58
CA SER A 755 11.12 -45.61 42.72
C SER A 755 10.13 -44.57 43.24
N TYR A 756 10.58 -43.74 44.18
CA TYR A 756 9.84 -42.60 44.68
C TYR A 756 10.68 -41.35 44.48
N THR A 757 10.21 -40.45 43.62
CA THR A 757 10.87 -39.17 43.34
C THR A 757 9.98 -38.02 43.81
N ASN A 758 10.61 -37.03 44.46
CA ASN A 758 9.93 -35.83 44.95
C ASN A 758 10.91 -34.65 44.88
N THR A 759 10.39 -33.41 44.87
CA THR A 759 11.21 -32.19 44.90
C THR A 759 10.87 -31.42 46.17
N ILE A 760 11.86 -31.18 47.03
CA ILE A 760 11.68 -30.45 48.30
C ILE A 760 12.55 -29.18 48.32
N CYS A 761 12.17 -28.19 49.13
CA CYS A 761 12.91 -26.95 49.25
C CYS A 761 14.21 -27.13 50.05
N ARG A 762 15.17 -26.22 49.89
CA ARG A 762 16.45 -26.27 50.59
C ARG A 762 16.29 -25.94 52.09
N GLY A 763 16.11 -26.98 52.89
CA GLY A 763 15.91 -26.88 54.35
C GLY A 763 14.80 -27.79 54.85
N ASP A 764 13.90 -28.20 53.94
CA ASP A 764 12.88 -29.19 54.22
C ASP A 764 13.50 -30.56 54.55
N THR A 765 12.76 -31.32 55.35
CA THR A 765 13.06 -32.73 55.63
C THR A 765 11.82 -33.56 55.33
N LEU A 766 11.93 -34.42 54.32
CA LEU A 766 10.91 -35.39 53.95
C LEU A 766 11.10 -36.68 54.76
N ASN A 767 10.15 -36.98 55.64
CA ASN A 767 10.12 -38.23 56.39
C ASN A 767 9.28 -39.27 55.64
N LEU A 768 9.89 -40.39 55.24
CA LEU A 768 9.21 -41.53 54.61
C LEU A 768 9.50 -42.78 55.44
N HIS A 769 8.45 -43.39 56.01
CA HIS A 769 8.54 -44.63 56.82
C HIS A 769 9.61 -44.60 57.94
N GLY A 770 9.88 -43.42 58.51
CA GLY A 770 10.86 -43.21 59.58
C GLY A 770 12.26 -42.80 59.09
N GLU A 771 12.56 -42.96 57.81
CA GLU A 771 13.79 -42.46 57.19
C GLU A 771 13.63 -40.99 56.76
N GLN A 772 14.63 -40.17 57.08
CA GLN A 772 14.65 -38.74 56.77
C GLN A 772 15.48 -38.45 55.53
N PHE A 773 14.93 -37.66 54.60
CA PHE A 773 15.59 -37.19 53.38
C PHE A 773 15.60 -35.66 53.36
N PHE A 774 16.77 -35.06 53.19
CA PHE A 774 16.99 -33.61 53.32
C PHE A 774 18.20 -33.18 52.47
N ASN A 775 18.51 -31.89 52.45
CA ASN A 775 19.69 -31.37 51.78
C ASN A 775 21.00 -31.87 52.45
N GLY A 776 21.55 -32.97 51.92
CA GLY A 776 22.66 -33.74 52.51
C GLY A 776 22.43 -35.26 52.47
N LYS A 777 21.17 -35.70 52.37
CA LYS A 777 20.76 -37.09 52.14
C LYS A 777 19.60 -37.10 51.14
N THR A 778 19.95 -36.95 49.87
CA THR A 778 18.99 -36.81 48.75
C THR A 778 18.61 -38.15 48.11
N THR A 779 19.33 -39.22 48.42
CA THR A 779 19.04 -40.58 47.96
C THR A 779 19.08 -41.56 49.12
N GLY A 780 18.41 -42.70 48.95
CA GLY A 780 18.45 -43.81 49.90
C GLY A 780 17.42 -44.88 49.55
N THR A 781 17.44 -45.97 50.31
CA THR A 781 16.58 -47.13 50.08
C THR A 781 15.74 -47.39 51.31
N ILE A 782 14.42 -47.46 51.15
CA ILE A 782 13.49 -47.85 52.22
C ILE A 782 13.09 -49.30 51.99
N LEU A 783 13.24 -50.14 53.03
CA LEU A 783 12.73 -51.49 53.05
C LEU A 783 11.29 -51.49 53.59
N LEU A 784 10.34 -51.99 52.80
CA LEU A 784 8.96 -52.17 53.20
C LEU A 784 8.69 -53.66 53.41
N ALA A 785 8.77 -54.09 54.68
CA ALA A 785 8.68 -55.49 55.05
C ALA A 785 7.31 -56.10 54.72
N ASN A 786 7.29 -57.24 54.01
CA ASN A 786 6.09 -57.98 53.59
C ASN A 786 5.04 -57.18 52.75
N GLN A 787 5.40 -56.04 52.13
CA GLN A 787 4.45 -55.18 51.42
C GLN A 787 4.30 -55.49 49.91
N ALA A 788 5.09 -56.41 49.34
CA ALA A 788 4.83 -56.86 47.98
C ALA A 788 3.54 -57.71 47.93
N ALA A 789 2.82 -57.67 46.80
CA ALA A 789 1.60 -58.48 46.60
C ALA A 789 1.80 -60.01 46.80
N ASN A 790 3.05 -60.48 46.79
CA ASN A 790 3.45 -61.87 46.97
C ASN A 790 4.03 -62.15 48.38
N GLY A 791 3.95 -61.21 49.33
CA GLY A 791 4.43 -61.37 50.70
C GLY A 791 5.94 -61.14 50.93
N CYS A 792 6.75 -60.98 49.89
CA CYS A 792 8.15 -60.57 50.04
C CYS A 792 8.31 -59.09 50.40
N ASP A 793 9.51 -58.73 50.86
CA ASP A 793 9.90 -57.34 51.07
C ASP A 793 10.00 -56.55 49.75
N SER A 794 9.52 -55.31 49.77
CA SER A 794 9.71 -54.35 48.69
C SER A 794 10.82 -53.35 49.06
N MET A 795 11.62 -52.94 48.07
CA MET A 795 12.59 -51.85 48.24
C MET A 795 12.14 -50.63 47.44
N ILE A 796 11.98 -49.48 48.10
CA ILE A 796 11.78 -48.20 47.41
C ILE A 796 13.12 -47.49 47.33
N GLN A 797 13.63 -47.26 46.12
CA GLN A 797 14.67 -46.25 45.89
C GLN A 797 14.02 -44.87 45.96
N VAL A 798 14.37 -44.11 47.00
CA VAL A 798 14.01 -42.71 47.14
C VAL A 798 15.10 -41.87 46.50
N ALA A 799 14.72 -41.01 45.56
CA ALA A 799 15.60 -40.02 44.96
C ALA A 799 14.89 -38.66 44.93
N ILE A 800 15.23 -37.80 45.88
CA ILE A 800 14.70 -36.44 45.95
C ILE A 800 15.61 -35.45 45.23
N SER A 801 15.00 -34.46 44.60
CA SER A 801 15.69 -33.27 44.07
C SER A 801 15.51 -32.12 45.05
N ILE A 802 16.60 -31.39 45.33
CA ILE A 802 16.51 -30.15 46.12
C ILE A 802 16.25 -29.01 45.17
N LEU A 803 15.15 -28.28 45.37
CA LEU A 803 14.97 -26.99 44.71
C LEU A 803 15.86 -25.97 45.44
N PRO A 804 16.84 -25.35 44.77
CA PRO A 804 17.64 -24.30 45.39
C PRO A 804 16.75 -23.08 45.67
N ASP A 805 17.13 -22.29 46.68
CA ASP A 805 16.49 -21.01 46.97
C ASP A 805 16.49 -20.15 45.70
N ALA A 806 15.35 -19.58 45.31
CA ALA A 806 15.32 -18.70 44.16
C ALA A 806 16.01 -17.38 44.54
N ILE A 807 17.21 -17.16 43.99
CA ILE A 807 17.96 -15.92 44.17
C ILE A 807 17.64 -14.98 43.00
N GLY A 808 16.90 -13.91 43.30
CA GLY A 808 16.67 -12.80 42.38
C GLY A 808 17.52 -11.59 42.76
N SER A 809 17.78 -10.68 41.82
CA SER A 809 18.13 -9.30 42.14
C SER A 809 16.95 -8.38 41.86
N PHE A 810 16.80 -7.35 42.70
CA PHE A 810 15.95 -6.20 42.42
C PHE A 810 16.87 -4.99 42.38
N ASP A 811 17.36 -4.71 41.18
CA ASP A 811 18.21 -3.56 40.90
C ASP A 811 17.31 -2.40 40.46
N THR A 812 17.31 -1.30 41.21
CA THR A 812 16.54 -0.10 40.90
C THR A 812 17.37 1.17 41.12
N THR A 813 16.88 2.30 40.63
CA THR A 813 17.52 3.61 40.84
C THR A 813 16.51 4.56 41.45
N LEU A 814 16.91 5.29 42.49
CA LEU A 814 16.11 6.30 43.18
C LEU A 814 16.87 7.62 43.29
N CYS A 815 16.15 8.69 43.58
CA CYS A 815 16.74 9.99 43.89
C CYS A 815 17.29 9.99 45.32
N GLU A 816 18.32 10.77 45.63
CA GLU A 816 18.95 10.79 46.97
C GLU A 816 17.99 11.05 48.15
N ASN A 817 16.89 11.76 47.90
CA ASN A 817 15.84 12.07 48.88
C ASN A 817 14.70 11.03 48.97
N GLN A 818 14.72 9.99 48.14
CA GLN A 818 13.68 8.95 48.09
C GLN A 818 14.07 7.72 48.90
N THR A 819 13.05 6.96 49.32
CA THR A 819 13.21 5.66 49.98
C THR A 819 12.19 4.68 49.42
N ILE A 820 12.57 3.43 49.23
CA ILE A 820 11.63 2.34 48.88
C ILE A 820 11.53 1.36 50.04
N THR A 821 10.30 0.97 50.39
CA THR A 821 10.05 -0.07 51.40
C THR A 821 9.62 -1.34 50.70
N LEU A 822 10.38 -2.42 50.88
CA LEU A 822 10.12 -3.73 50.27
C LEU A 822 10.08 -4.77 51.40
N TYR A 823 8.97 -5.52 51.49
CA TYR A 823 8.74 -6.55 52.52
C TYR A 823 9.07 -6.07 53.95
N GLY A 824 8.63 -4.86 54.29
CA GLY A 824 8.83 -4.23 55.61
C GLY A 824 10.22 -3.64 55.87
N GLN A 825 11.17 -3.77 54.94
CA GLN A 825 12.50 -3.16 55.08
C GLN A 825 12.65 -1.92 54.21
N VAL A 826 13.18 -0.84 54.78
CA VAL A 826 13.42 0.43 54.09
C VAL A 826 14.81 0.46 53.47
N PHE A 827 14.89 0.85 52.20
CA PHE A 827 16.12 1.14 51.47
C PHE A 827 16.18 2.64 51.17
N SER A 828 17.34 3.24 51.45
CA SER A 828 17.60 4.69 51.41
C SER A 828 19.06 4.93 51.08
N LEU A 829 19.48 6.18 50.87
CA LEU A 829 20.88 6.52 50.61
C LEU A 829 21.85 5.96 51.67
N ALA A 830 21.44 5.91 52.94
CA ALA A 830 22.21 5.34 54.05
C ALA A 830 22.19 3.79 54.10
N ARG A 831 21.25 3.14 53.39
CA ARG A 831 21.12 1.68 53.31
C ARG A 831 20.71 1.25 51.88
N PRO A 832 21.61 1.39 50.90
CA PRO A 832 21.29 1.20 49.48
C PRO A 832 21.19 -0.26 49.06
N ARG A 833 21.64 -1.21 49.89
CA ARG A 833 21.66 -2.65 49.56
C ARG A 833 21.17 -3.49 50.73
N GLY A 834 20.67 -4.68 50.43
CA GLY A 834 20.32 -5.67 51.44
C GLY A 834 19.49 -6.82 50.88
N ASN A 835 19.44 -7.92 51.62
CA ASN A 835 18.77 -9.14 51.21
C ASN A 835 17.40 -9.25 51.86
N LEU A 836 16.37 -9.50 51.06
CA LEU A 836 15.02 -9.80 51.51
C LEU A 836 14.78 -11.29 51.39
N LYS A 837 14.36 -11.93 52.50
CA LYS A 837 13.78 -13.27 52.48
C LYS A 837 12.28 -13.11 52.25
N ILE A 838 11.75 -13.79 51.24
CA ILE A 838 10.32 -13.87 50.96
C ILE A 838 9.91 -15.31 51.20
N ASP A 839 9.18 -15.53 52.27
CA ASP A 839 8.77 -16.87 52.70
C ASP A 839 7.73 -17.44 51.73
N ASN A 840 7.86 -18.72 51.36
CA ASN A 840 6.94 -19.44 50.47
C ASN A 840 6.67 -18.79 49.08
N ALA A 841 7.57 -17.96 48.56
CA ALA A 841 7.30 -17.11 47.38
C ALA A 841 7.27 -17.85 46.03
N SER A 842 7.91 -19.03 45.92
CA SER A 842 7.96 -19.76 44.65
C SER A 842 6.62 -20.45 44.33
N SER A 843 6.42 -20.86 43.08
CA SER A 843 5.25 -21.66 42.65
C SER A 843 5.14 -23.05 43.32
N ARG A 844 6.10 -23.41 44.18
CA ARG A 844 6.11 -24.61 45.03
C ARG A 844 6.28 -24.30 46.52
N MET A 845 6.01 -23.05 46.93
CA MET A 845 6.09 -22.59 48.32
C MET A 845 7.48 -22.72 48.96
N CYS A 846 8.55 -22.53 48.18
CA CYS A 846 9.90 -22.41 48.72
C CYS A 846 10.24 -20.94 49.03
N ASP A 847 11.03 -20.75 50.08
CA ASP A 847 11.66 -19.46 50.40
C ASP A 847 12.51 -18.95 49.23
N SER A 848 12.45 -17.64 48.99
CA SER A 848 13.20 -16.97 47.92
C SER A 848 13.95 -15.78 48.49
N PHE A 849 15.16 -15.51 47.98
CA PHE A 849 15.98 -14.39 48.41
C PHE A 849 16.11 -13.36 47.29
N VAL A 850 15.69 -12.12 47.56
CA VAL A 850 15.88 -11.00 46.64
C VAL A 850 17.01 -10.12 47.17
N MET A 851 18.11 -10.04 46.42
CA MET A 851 19.16 -9.05 46.66
C MET A 851 18.68 -7.71 46.09
N VAL A 852 18.31 -6.78 46.98
CA VAL A 852 17.95 -5.42 46.58
C VAL A 852 19.22 -4.59 46.45
N ASN A 853 19.44 -3.99 45.28
CA ASN A 853 20.40 -2.92 45.10
C ASN A 853 19.69 -1.67 44.59
N VAL A 854 19.71 -0.61 45.39
CA VAL A 854 19.26 0.71 45.00
C VAL A 854 20.47 1.57 44.67
N ASN A 855 20.57 1.99 43.41
CA ASN A 855 21.50 3.04 43.02
C ASN A 855 20.86 4.41 43.33
N PHE A 856 21.62 5.33 43.89
CA PHE A 856 21.13 6.69 44.17
C PHE A 856 21.77 7.69 43.21
N VAL A 857 20.93 8.49 42.56
CA VAL A 857 21.37 9.51 41.61
C VAL A 857 21.04 10.91 42.10
N ASN A 858 21.99 11.82 41.86
CA ASN A 858 21.84 13.25 42.11
C ASN A 858 20.90 13.89 41.10
N GLU A 859 20.29 15.01 41.50
CA GLU A 859 19.53 15.87 40.60
C GLU A 859 20.44 16.41 39.49
N ALA A 860 20.02 16.29 38.24
CA ALA A 860 20.82 16.75 37.10
C ALA A 860 20.73 18.27 36.97
N MET A 861 21.88 18.95 36.93
CA MET A 861 21.95 20.38 36.63
C MET A 861 22.14 20.63 35.13
N GLY A 862 21.24 21.40 34.53
CA GLY A 862 21.31 21.83 33.14
C GLY A 862 21.35 23.35 32.99
N SER A 863 21.67 23.82 31.78
CA SER A 863 21.50 25.21 31.37
C SER A 863 20.68 25.28 30.09
N PHE A 864 19.77 26.26 30.02
CA PHE A 864 18.90 26.49 28.86
C PHE A 864 18.95 27.97 28.49
N THR A 865 19.56 28.27 27.34
CA THR A 865 19.85 29.64 26.90
C THR A 865 19.16 29.99 25.57
N PRO A 866 17.82 30.03 25.53
CA PRO A 866 17.08 30.34 24.31
C PRO A 866 17.23 31.83 23.95
N SER A 867 17.12 32.14 22.66
CA SER A 867 16.97 33.52 22.19
C SER A 867 15.49 33.81 21.91
N ILE A 868 14.96 34.92 22.42
CA ILE A 868 13.58 35.36 22.15
C ILE A 868 13.52 36.80 21.67
N CYS A 869 12.49 37.12 20.89
CA CYS A 869 12.15 38.50 20.54
C CYS A 869 11.72 39.29 21.80
N ARG A 870 11.84 40.62 21.77
CA ARG A 870 11.52 41.49 22.94
C ARG A 870 10.11 41.32 23.54
N LYS A 871 9.11 40.91 22.76
CA LYS A 871 7.74 40.57 23.21
C LYS A 871 7.46 39.06 23.26
N GLY A 872 8.47 38.23 22.95
CA GLY A 872 8.38 36.80 23.08
C GLY A 872 8.36 36.38 24.54
N GLN A 873 8.02 35.12 24.75
CA GLN A 873 8.11 34.44 26.04
C GLN A 873 8.55 33.01 25.80
N VAL A 874 9.27 32.42 26.75
CA VAL A 874 9.62 31.00 26.75
C VAL A 874 9.22 30.40 28.07
N GLN A 875 8.39 29.37 28.02
CA GLN A 875 7.96 28.64 29.20
C GLN A 875 8.89 27.45 29.43
N VAL A 876 9.38 27.31 30.66
CA VAL A 876 10.19 26.18 31.12
C VAL A 876 9.53 25.66 32.39
N GLY A 877 8.99 24.44 32.32
CA GLY A 877 8.09 23.91 33.36
C GLY A 877 6.88 24.84 33.55
N ASN A 878 6.63 25.24 34.81
CA ASN A 878 5.55 26.17 35.17
C ASN A 878 5.97 27.64 35.20
N GLN A 879 7.22 27.98 34.84
CA GLN A 879 7.73 29.35 34.85
C GLN A 879 7.84 29.92 33.44
N VAL A 880 7.45 31.18 33.29
CA VAL A 880 7.53 31.92 32.02
C VAL A 880 8.62 32.97 32.08
N PHE A 881 9.58 32.87 31.17
CA PHE A 881 10.69 33.81 31.03
C PHE A 881 10.40 34.78 29.88
N THR A 882 10.73 36.05 30.10
CA THR A 882 10.41 37.19 29.23
C THR A 882 11.54 38.21 29.26
N ALA A 883 11.49 39.26 28.43
CA ALA A 883 12.48 40.33 28.49
C ALA A 883 12.55 41.05 29.86
N SER A 884 11.48 41.01 30.67
CA SER A 884 11.45 41.55 32.04
C SER A 884 11.84 40.52 33.12
N ASN A 885 11.91 39.23 32.78
CA ASN A 885 12.38 38.16 33.65
C ASN A 885 13.25 37.18 32.83
N PRO A 886 14.51 37.57 32.49
CA PRO A 886 15.33 36.83 31.53
C PRO A 886 16.10 35.66 32.15
N THR A 887 16.21 35.56 33.47
CA THR A 887 17.02 34.54 34.15
C THR A 887 16.27 33.90 35.32
N GLY A 888 16.59 32.65 35.63
CA GLY A 888 16.07 31.96 36.82
C GLY A 888 16.39 30.48 36.84
N GLN A 889 15.90 29.77 37.85
CA GLN A 889 16.07 28.33 38.00
C GLN A 889 14.70 27.65 38.02
N VAL A 890 14.54 26.63 37.16
CA VAL A 890 13.35 25.79 37.12
C VAL A 890 13.73 24.38 37.54
N ARG A 891 13.09 23.90 38.61
CA ARG A 891 13.05 22.46 38.92
C ARG A 891 11.99 21.80 38.04
N LEU A 892 12.41 20.87 37.19
CA LEU A 892 11.54 20.06 36.33
C LEU A 892 11.31 18.70 37.02
N PRO A 893 10.09 18.42 37.52
CA PRO A 893 9.81 17.16 38.20
C PRO A 893 10.00 15.97 37.28
N GLY A 894 10.74 14.96 37.74
CA GLY A 894 10.91 13.70 37.01
C GLY A 894 11.67 13.75 35.68
N ALA A 895 12.38 14.84 35.36
CA ALA A 895 13.03 15.04 34.06
C ALA A 895 14.36 14.28 33.86
N SER A 896 14.94 13.70 34.92
CA SER A 896 16.18 12.90 34.86
C SER A 896 15.88 11.39 34.81
N VAL A 897 16.93 10.59 34.60
CA VAL A 897 16.89 9.12 34.70
C VAL A 897 16.24 8.70 36.03
N ALA A 898 15.41 7.65 35.96
CA ALA A 898 14.63 7.11 37.08
C ALA A 898 13.57 8.07 37.69
N GLY A 899 13.23 9.18 37.03
CA GLY A 899 12.18 10.08 37.49
C GLY A 899 12.65 11.04 38.59
N CYS A 900 13.93 11.42 38.58
CA CYS A 900 14.45 12.45 39.46
C CYS A 900 14.29 13.85 38.91
N ASP A 901 14.08 14.80 39.80
CA ASP A 901 13.98 16.21 39.45
C ASP A 901 15.30 16.70 38.83
N SER A 902 15.20 17.57 37.83
CA SER A 902 16.34 18.24 37.22
C SER A 902 16.25 19.74 37.46
N LEU A 903 17.37 20.40 37.72
CA LEU A 903 17.43 21.84 37.95
C LEU A 903 18.04 22.53 36.72
N VAL A 904 17.21 23.29 36.00
CA VAL A 904 17.58 23.99 34.78
C VAL A 904 17.82 25.47 35.09
N ASN A 905 19.05 25.92 34.88
CA ASN A 905 19.41 27.34 34.87
C ASN A 905 18.96 27.94 33.54
N VAL A 906 17.89 28.73 33.55
CA VAL A 906 17.39 29.42 32.36
C VAL A 906 18.06 30.80 32.28
N ALA A 907 18.64 31.12 31.12
CA ALA A 907 19.19 32.45 30.84
C ALA A 907 18.89 32.86 29.39
N VAL A 908 17.81 33.63 29.23
CA VAL A 908 17.25 34.01 27.94
C VAL A 908 18.01 35.20 27.34
N THR A 909 18.42 35.05 26.08
CA THR A 909 19.01 36.14 25.30
C THR A 909 17.90 36.92 24.59
N ILE A 910 17.85 38.23 24.75
CA ILE A 910 16.83 39.07 24.11
C ILE A 910 17.37 39.62 22.79
N ILE A 911 16.71 39.27 21.69
CA ILE A 911 17.04 39.78 20.35
C ILE A 911 16.70 41.28 20.27
N PRO A 912 17.63 42.14 19.84
CA PRO A 912 17.40 43.58 19.69
C PRO A 912 16.19 43.86 18.77
N SER A 913 15.42 44.91 19.09
CA SER A 913 14.24 45.27 18.28
C SER A 913 14.64 45.70 16.87
N ILE A 914 13.99 45.14 15.85
CA ILE A 914 14.24 45.47 14.44
C ILE A 914 13.71 46.88 14.15
N GLY A 915 14.62 47.83 13.93
CA GLY A 915 14.39 49.16 13.38
C GLY A 915 14.66 49.19 11.88
N ILE A 916 13.91 50.00 11.13
CA ILE A 916 14.16 50.26 9.71
C ILE A 916 14.22 51.75 9.45
N ASN A 917 15.09 52.13 8.51
CA ASN A 917 15.11 53.43 7.87
C ASN A 917 14.70 53.22 6.41
N PHE A 918 13.66 53.92 5.98
CA PHE A 918 13.15 53.92 4.61
C PHE A 918 12.80 55.35 4.18
N THR A 919 12.61 55.53 2.87
CA THR A 919 12.15 56.79 2.27
C THR A 919 10.87 56.50 1.49
N GLU A 920 9.77 57.19 1.81
CA GLU A 920 8.55 57.17 1.02
C GLU A 920 8.67 58.10 -0.19
N ASN A 921 8.36 57.57 -1.38
CA ASN A 921 8.25 58.36 -2.60
C ASN A 921 6.76 58.48 -2.98
N ALA A 922 6.27 59.72 -3.03
CA ALA A 922 4.89 60.05 -3.41
C ALA A 922 4.51 59.56 -4.82
N LEU A 923 3.21 59.53 -5.14
CA LEU A 923 2.72 59.16 -6.47
C LEU A 923 3.36 60.05 -7.56
N LYS A 924 3.97 59.43 -8.57
CA LYS A 924 4.50 60.14 -9.74
C LYS A 924 3.34 60.76 -10.52
N CYS A 925 3.31 62.08 -10.61
CA CYS A 925 2.28 62.86 -11.31
C CYS A 925 0.83 62.54 -10.89
N ASN A 926 0.63 62.11 -9.64
CA ASN A 926 -0.68 61.68 -9.10
C ASN A 926 -1.35 60.55 -9.91
N VAL A 927 -0.57 59.78 -10.66
CA VAL A 927 -1.02 58.57 -11.35
C VAL A 927 -1.12 57.44 -10.33
N ALA A 928 -2.25 56.74 -10.29
CA ALA A 928 -2.48 55.63 -9.36
C ALA A 928 -1.40 54.54 -9.48
N ASN A 929 -1.02 53.95 -8.35
CA ASN A 929 -0.03 52.88 -8.25
C ASN A 929 1.36 53.24 -8.82
N THR A 930 1.82 54.47 -8.61
CA THR A 930 3.18 54.92 -9.00
C THR A 930 4.05 55.34 -7.83
N GLY A 931 3.54 55.27 -6.60
CA GLY A 931 4.33 55.49 -5.39
C GLY A 931 5.31 54.34 -5.16
N SER A 932 6.32 54.59 -4.33
CA SER A 932 7.30 53.56 -3.99
C SER A 932 7.92 53.77 -2.60
N LEU A 933 8.52 52.72 -2.06
CA LEU A 933 9.23 52.73 -0.79
C LEU A 933 10.67 52.28 -0.99
N THR A 934 11.65 53.14 -0.71
CA THR A 934 13.08 52.79 -0.78
C THR A 934 13.58 52.41 0.61
N LEU A 935 14.19 51.23 0.74
CA LEU A 935 14.63 50.67 2.03
C LEU A 935 16.12 50.95 2.25
N ASN A 936 16.44 51.90 3.12
CA ASN A 936 17.79 52.43 3.29
C ASN A 936 18.67 51.51 4.15
N SER A 937 18.21 51.15 5.34
CA SER A 937 18.92 50.25 6.26
C SER A 937 18.00 49.61 7.30
N ILE A 938 18.36 48.41 7.77
CA ILE A 938 17.74 47.73 8.91
C ILE A 938 18.77 47.63 10.03
N ASN A 939 18.35 47.88 11.27
CA ASN A 939 19.18 47.83 12.48
C ASN A 939 18.50 46.97 13.56
N GLY A 940 19.24 46.17 14.32
CA GLY A 940 18.66 45.19 15.25
C GLY A 940 18.09 43.96 14.53
N GLY A 941 17.53 43.01 15.28
CA GLY A 941 17.30 41.64 14.80
C GLY A 941 18.59 40.84 14.64
N THR A 942 18.52 39.67 14.00
CA THR A 942 19.70 38.87 13.65
C THR A 942 19.72 38.35 12.21
N GLY A 943 20.89 38.41 11.58
CA GLY A 943 21.19 37.77 10.30
C GLY A 943 20.46 38.35 9.08
N ASN A 944 19.97 37.45 8.22
CA ASN A 944 19.27 37.83 6.98
C ASN A 944 17.83 38.24 7.27
N TYR A 945 17.34 39.28 6.57
CA TYR A 945 15.99 39.78 6.71
C TYR A 945 15.12 39.44 5.49
N GLN A 946 13.84 39.14 5.76
CA GLN A 946 12.77 39.09 4.79
C GLN A 946 11.76 40.21 5.08
N ILE A 947 11.11 40.69 4.04
CA ILE A 947 10.13 41.78 4.10
C ILE A 947 8.85 41.39 3.36
N SER A 948 7.73 41.94 3.79
CA SER A 948 6.42 41.83 3.16
C SER A 948 5.74 43.20 3.25
N ILE A 949 5.14 43.64 2.14
CA ILE A 949 4.28 44.84 2.10
C ILE A 949 2.82 44.37 2.16
N ASP A 950 2.02 44.99 3.03
CA ASP A 950 0.57 44.78 3.18
C ASP A 950 0.15 43.31 3.32
N ASN A 951 0.96 42.53 4.04
CA ASN A 951 0.81 41.08 4.23
C ASN A 951 0.92 40.23 2.93
N GLY A 952 1.51 40.78 1.88
CA GLY A 952 1.92 40.03 0.69
C GLY A 952 3.03 39.01 0.95
N GLY A 953 3.51 38.34 -0.10
CA GLY A 953 4.58 37.34 -0.01
C GLY A 953 5.87 37.90 0.59
N LEU A 954 6.60 37.07 1.35
CA LEU A 954 7.92 37.41 1.88
C LEU A 954 8.96 37.41 0.75
N ILE A 955 9.72 38.49 0.64
CA ILE A 955 10.87 38.64 -0.25
C ILE A 955 12.13 38.94 0.57
N ASN A 956 13.29 38.55 0.09
CA ASN A 956 14.56 38.85 0.78
C ASN A 956 14.88 40.34 0.69
N TYR A 957 15.27 40.95 1.80
CA TYR A 957 15.68 42.36 1.87
C TYR A 957 17.07 42.56 1.25
N THR A 958 17.22 43.64 0.47
CA THR A 958 18.53 44.16 0.04
C THR A 958 18.62 45.65 0.40
N PRO A 959 19.74 46.16 0.96
CA PRO A 959 19.94 47.59 1.19
C PRO A 959 19.80 48.40 -0.11
N GLY A 960 19.06 49.50 -0.08
CA GLY A 960 18.75 50.34 -1.24
C GLY A 960 17.64 49.80 -2.15
N GLN A 961 17.03 48.65 -1.83
CA GLN A 961 15.91 48.10 -2.60
C GLN A 961 14.71 49.05 -2.58
N THR A 962 14.15 49.31 -3.76
CA THR A 962 12.90 50.07 -3.90
C THR A 962 11.75 49.13 -4.22
N ILE A 963 10.66 49.23 -3.47
CA ILE A 963 9.40 48.53 -3.73
C ILE A 963 8.49 49.46 -4.56
N PRO A 964 8.20 49.13 -5.84
CA PRO A 964 7.39 49.97 -6.71
C PRO A 964 5.89 49.69 -6.57
N ASN A 965 5.10 50.42 -7.34
CA ASN A 965 3.66 50.18 -7.58
C ASN A 965 2.75 50.33 -6.35
N LEU A 966 3.13 51.16 -5.39
CA LEU A 966 2.30 51.45 -4.21
C LEU A 966 1.19 52.46 -4.56
N ALA A 967 0.00 52.20 -4.05
CA ALA A 967 -1.19 53.04 -4.21
C ALA A 967 -1.07 54.32 -3.36
N GLN A 968 -2.05 55.21 -3.46
CA GLN A 968 -2.19 56.29 -2.47
C GLN A 968 -2.76 55.71 -1.16
N GLY A 969 -2.18 56.08 -0.02
CA GLY A 969 -2.76 55.79 1.30
C GLY A 969 -1.80 55.13 2.28
N ASN A 970 -2.38 54.50 3.31
CA ASN A 970 -1.62 53.84 4.37
C ASN A 970 -1.19 52.45 3.93
N HIS A 971 0.10 52.18 4.09
CA HIS A 971 0.73 50.90 3.81
C HIS A 971 1.48 50.40 5.05
N SER A 972 1.81 49.12 5.06
CA SER A 972 2.53 48.46 6.14
C SER A 972 3.68 47.63 5.59
N ILE A 973 4.86 47.74 6.22
CA ILE A 973 6.00 46.86 5.96
C ILE A 973 6.23 45.96 7.19
N ARG A 974 6.07 44.65 6.99
CA ARG A 974 6.44 43.62 7.94
C ARG A 974 7.85 43.14 7.62
N ILE A 975 8.76 43.27 8.57
CA ILE A 975 10.13 42.78 8.50
C ILE A 975 10.24 41.56 9.40
N VAL A 976 10.91 40.50 8.94
CA VAL A 976 11.16 39.26 9.67
C VAL A 976 12.64 38.93 9.57
N ASP A 977 13.29 38.65 10.71
CA ASP A 977 14.70 38.23 10.73
C ASP A 977 14.88 36.70 10.66
N GLN A 978 16.13 36.21 10.61
CA GLN A 978 16.41 34.77 10.48
C GLN A 978 15.87 33.95 11.67
N THR A 979 15.65 34.60 12.81
CA THR A 979 15.12 34.04 14.06
C THR A 979 13.59 34.17 14.16
N ALA A 980 12.93 34.52 13.05
CA ALA A 980 11.49 34.75 12.94
C ALA A 980 10.95 35.90 13.82
N CYS A 981 11.82 36.77 14.35
CA CYS A 981 11.36 37.98 15.02
C CYS A 981 10.81 38.95 13.98
N ALA A 982 9.56 39.36 14.17
CA ALA A 982 8.84 40.22 13.25
C ALA A 982 8.50 41.58 13.87
N THR A 983 8.69 42.65 13.10
CA THR A 983 8.22 44.01 13.41
C THR A 983 7.44 44.57 12.23
N ILE A 984 6.36 45.30 12.49
CA ILE A 984 5.55 45.97 11.47
C ILE A 984 5.72 47.48 11.64
N TYR A 985 6.00 48.18 10.55
CA TYR A 985 6.01 49.64 10.45
C TYR A 985 4.91 50.08 9.50
N ASN A 986 4.18 51.13 9.87
CA ASN A 986 3.17 51.76 9.01
C ASN A 986 3.76 53.02 8.40
N PHE A 987 3.46 53.27 7.13
CA PHE A 987 3.88 54.45 6.38
C PHE A 987 2.74 54.92 5.46
N ASN A 988 2.87 56.11 4.86
CA ASN A 988 1.85 56.66 3.98
C ASN A 988 2.45 57.09 2.63
N ILE A 989 1.85 56.66 1.53
CA ILE A 989 2.16 57.14 0.20
C ILE A 989 1.20 58.30 -0.13
N ALA A 990 1.77 59.50 -0.12
CA ALA A 990 1.07 60.74 -0.44
C ALA A 990 0.94 60.98 -1.95
N ASN A 991 0.07 61.93 -2.30
CA ASN A 991 0.07 62.54 -3.63
C ASN A 991 1.26 63.49 -3.78
N SER A 992 1.81 63.59 -4.99
CA SER A 992 2.67 64.70 -5.40
C SER A 992 1.89 66.01 -5.43
N GLN A 993 2.62 67.13 -5.37
CA GLN A 993 2.04 68.46 -5.55
C GLN A 993 1.31 68.56 -6.90
N ASN A 994 0.05 69.01 -6.90
CA ASN A 994 -0.66 69.34 -8.14
C ASN A 994 0.04 70.52 -8.81
N LEU A 995 0.44 70.35 -10.07
CA LEU A 995 0.99 71.43 -10.86
C LEU A 995 -0.10 72.48 -11.14
N PHE A 996 0.26 73.73 -10.98
CA PHE A 996 -0.53 74.89 -11.37
C PHE A 996 0.26 75.67 -12.42
N LEU A 997 -0.41 76.02 -13.51
CA LEU A 997 0.07 76.92 -14.54
C LEU A 997 -1.11 77.84 -14.90
N GLN A 998 -0.85 79.14 -14.96
CA GLN A 998 -1.81 80.13 -15.44
C GLN A 998 -1.08 81.18 -16.29
N LEU A 999 -1.56 81.36 -17.51
CA LEU A 999 -1.26 82.46 -18.42
C LEU A 999 -2.15 83.69 -18.12
N PRO A 1000 -1.75 84.89 -18.56
CA PRO A 1000 -2.62 86.05 -18.48
C PRO A 1000 -3.79 85.91 -19.47
N ASN A 1001 -4.88 86.64 -19.22
CA ASN A 1001 -6.04 86.64 -20.10
C ASN A 1001 -5.68 87.07 -21.53
N ASP A 1002 -6.46 86.58 -22.50
CA ASP A 1002 -6.42 87.01 -23.90
C ASP A 1002 -6.36 88.54 -24.01
N THR A 1003 -5.42 89.02 -24.83
CA THR A 1003 -5.07 90.44 -24.88
C THR A 1003 -5.28 90.97 -26.28
N VAL A 1004 -5.89 92.16 -26.38
CA VAL A 1004 -6.11 92.87 -27.64
C VAL A 1004 -5.12 94.03 -27.72
N ILE A 1005 -4.35 94.10 -28.82
CA ILE A 1005 -3.37 95.16 -29.08
C ILE A 1005 -3.60 95.82 -30.44
N LYS A 1006 -2.98 96.99 -30.66
CA LYS A 1006 -2.79 97.53 -32.02
C LYS A 1006 -1.52 96.95 -32.65
N LEU A 1007 -1.51 96.88 -33.98
CA LEU A 1007 -0.35 96.49 -34.77
C LEU A 1007 0.94 97.21 -34.32
N GLY A 1008 2.01 96.45 -34.06
CA GLY A 1008 3.31 96.97 -33.66
C GLY A 1008 3.50 97.21 -32.15
N ASN A 1009 2.48 96.99 -31.32
CA ASN A 1009 2.63 97.02 -29.86
C ASN A 1009 3.27 95.72 -29.33
N VAL A 1010 3.91 95.80 -28.16
CA VAL A 1010 4.54 94.67 -27.45
C VAL A 1010 3.64 94.19 -26.32
N VAL A 1011 3.50 92.87 -26.16
CA VAL A 1011 2.86 92.22 -25.00
C VAL A 1011 3.93 91.51 -24.18
N ASN A 1012 3.97 91.75 -22.87
CA ASN A 1012 4.76 90.95 -21.93
C ASN A 1012 3.88 89.81 -21.40
N ILE A 1013 4.17 88.57 -21.77
CA ILE A 1013 3.42 87.42 -21.27
C ILE A 1013 4.02 87.03 -19.92
N THR A 1014 3.25 87.13 -18.83
CA THR A 1014 3.69 86.83 -17.47
C THR A 1014 3.02 85.57 -16.94
N THR A 1015 3.81 84.56 -16.62
CA THR A 1015 3.33 83.23 -16.24
C THR A 1015 3.32 83.04 -14.73
N GLN A 1016 2.26 82.40 -14.23
CA GLN A 1016 2.12 82.03 -12.83
C GLN A 1016 2.13 80.52 -12.69
N LEU A 1017 2.92 80.02 -11.74
CA LEU A 1017 3.18 78.59 -11.55
C LEU A 1017 3.67 78.31 -10.14
N ASN A 1018 3.34 77.12 -9.63
CA ASN A 1018 3.61 76.73 -8.23
C ASN A 1018 4.80 75.76 -8.07
N PHE A 1019 5.54 75.49 -9.14
CA PHE A 1019 6.63 74.51 -9.21
C PHE A 1019 7.83 75.08 -9.97
N ASN A 1020 9.03 74.50 -9.83
CA ASN A 1020 10.17 74.89 -10.66
C ASN A 1020 10.24 73.98 -11.90
N PRO A 1021 10.04 74.50 -13.12
CA PRO A 1021 10.05 73.67 -14.32
C PRO A 1021 11.48 73.26 -14.71
N THR A 1022 11.64 72.00 -15.12
CA THR A 1022 12.86 71.46 -15.74
C THR A 1022 12.86 71.61 -17.25
N SER A 1023 11.69 71.74 -17.88
CA SER A 1023 11.56 72.13 -19.29
C SER A 1023 10.39 73.10 -19.50
N ILE A 1024 10.56 74.00 -20.46
CA ILE A 1024 9.63 75.06 -20.87
C ILE A 1024 9.66 75.07 -22.40
N LEU A 1025 8.48 75.06 -23.03
CA LEU A 1025 8.35 75.17 -24.48
C LEU A 1025 7.08 75.95 -24.85
N TRP A 1026 7.25 77.00 -25.65
CA TRP A 1026 6.17 77.74 -26.32
C TRP A 1026 6.04 77.29 -27.77
N ASP A 1027 4.80 77.14 -28.24
CA ASP A 1027 4.46 76.81 -29.62
C ASP A 1027 3.26 77.67 -30.08
N PRO A 1028 3.33 78.37 -31.22
CA PRO A 1028 4.51 78.58 -32.07
C PRO A 1028 5.55 79.50 -31.41
N ASP A 1029 6.79 79.48 -31.89
CA ASP A 1029 7.85 80.41 -31.45
C ASP A 1029 7.83 81.78 -32.15
N LEU A 1030 6.96 81.93 -33.16
CA LEU A 1030 6.85 83.13 -33.99
C LEU A 1030 6.47 84.38 -33.18
N TYR A 1031 7.16 85.48 -33.45
CA TYR A 1031 7.04 86.78 -32.75
C TYR A 1031 7.37 86.78 -31.24
N LEU A 1032 7.82 85.66 -30.66
CA LEU A 1032 8.28 85.60 -29.26
C LEU A 1032 9.76 85.99 -29.13
N SER A 1033 10.12 86.63 -28.01
CA SER A 1033 11.52 86.90 -27.65
C SER A 1033 12.33 85.65 -27.31
N CYS A 1034 11.66 84.58 -26.86
CA CYS A 1034 12.23 83.27 -26.54
C CYS A 1034 11.12 82.22 -26.43
N ASN A 1035 11.39 80.98 -26.86
CA ASN A 1035 10.43 79.86 -26.80
C ASN A 1035 10.67 78.90 -25.62
N ASN A 1036 11.72 79.12 -24.83
CA ASN A 1036 12.16 78.25 -23.73
C ASN A 1036 12.25 78.99 -22.39
N CYS A 1037 11.59 80.15 -22.28
CA CYS A 1037 11.63 81.05 -21.14
C CYS A 1037 10.24 81.22 -20.52
N LEU A 1038 10.16 81.49 -19.22
CA LEU A 1038 8.87 81.62 -18.55
C LEU A 1038 8.07 82.85 -18.98
N ASN A 1039 8.73 83.98 -19.26
CA ASN A 1039 8.06 85.26 -19.49
C ASN A 1039 8.55 85.89 -20.81
N PRO A 1040 8.13 85.38 -21.98
CA PRO A 1040 8.50 85.98 -23.25
C PRO A 1040 7.76 87.30 -23.51
N GLN A 1041 8.37 88.13 -24.34
CA GLN A 1041 7.69 89.25 -24.99
C GLN A 1041 7.17 88.78 -26.34
N SER A 1042 5.95 89.18 -26.72
CA SER A 1042 5.37 88.94 -28.04
C SER A 1042 5.17 90.26 -28.78
N ILE A 1043 5.51 90.30 -30.08
CA ILE A 1043 5.31 91.46 -30.97
C ILE A 1043 4.63 90.99 -32.27
N PRO A 1044 3.37 90.54 -32.22
CA PRO A 1044 2.73 89.91 -33.37
C PRO A 1044 2.20 90.96 -34.35
N ASP A 1045 2.35 90.68 -35.66
CA ASP A 1045 1.78 91.49 -36.74
C ASP A 1045 0.40 91.01 -37.21
N GLN A 1046 -0.04 89.84 -36.72
CA GLN A 1046 -1.33 89.21 -36.96
C GLN A 1046 -1.80 88.49 -35.69
N THR A 1047 -3.11 88.27 -35.53
CA THR A 1047 -3.67 87.52 -34.39
C THR A 1047 -3.05 86.13 -34.29
N ILE A 1048 -2.52 85.79 -33.11
CA ILE A 1048 -1.78 84.55 -32.84
C ILE A 1048 -2.21 83.95 -31.50
N THR A 1049 -2.17 82.62 -31.40
CA THR A 1049 -2.41 81.88 -30.14
C THR A 1049 -1.16 81.09 -29.80
N TYR A 1050 -0.72 81.18 -28.55
CA TYR A 1050 0.45 80.49 -28.03
C TYR A 1050 0.03 79.45 -26.99
N MET A 1051 0.57 78.25 -27.10
CA MET A 1051 0.47 77.20 -26.09
C MET A 1051 1.80 77.10 -25.33
N LEU A 1052 1.77 77.27 -24.01
CA LEU A 1052 2.88 76.96 -23.13
C LEU A 1052 2.78 75.51 -22.67
N THR A 1053 3.87 74.76 -22.79
CA THR A 1053 4.08 73.46 -22.15
C THR A 1053 5.21 73.57 -21.13
N ALA A 1054 4.95 73.19 -19.88
CA ALA A 1054 5.93 73.19 -18.79
C ALA A 1054 5.98 71.83 -18.09
N GLN A 1055 7.18 71.42 -17.65
CA GLN A 1055 7.41 70.11 -16.99
C GLN A 1055 8.17 70.28 -15.68
N ASP A 1056 7.79 69.54 -14.62
CA ASP A 1056 8.47 69.56 -13.32
C ASP A 1056 9.65 68.57 -13.22
N SER A 1057 10.32 68.49 -12.05
CA SER A 1057 11.41 67.53 -11.81
C SER A 1057 10.97 66.06 -11.71
N ASN A 1058 9.68 65.80 -11.51
CA ASN A 1058 9.11 64.45 -11.52
C ASN A 1058 8.74 63.99 -12.94
N GLY A 1059 8.86 64.88 -13.94
CA GLY A 1059 8.53 64.64 -15.34
C GLY A 1059 7.07 64.91 -15.68
N CYS A 1060 6.31 65.51 -14.77
CA CYS A 1060 4.89 65.82 -14.92
C CYS A 1060 4.70 67.07 -15.78
N VAL A 1061 3.81 66.99 -16.78
CA VAL A 1061 3.62 68.04 -17.79
C VAL A 1061 2.28 68.75 -17.59
N ILE A 1062 2.27 70.07 -17.66
CA ILE A 1062 1.08 70.92 -17.67
C ILE A 1062 1.13 71.87 -18.87
N LYS A 1063 -0.05 72.27 -19.35
CA LYS A 1063 -0.23 73.15 -20.51
C LYS A 1063 -1.28 74.20 -20.25
N ASP A 1064 -1.12 75.35 -20.90
CA ASP A 1064 -2.09 76.46 -20.91
C ASP A 1064 -1.91 77.29 -22.19
N GLU A 1065 -2.91 78.08 -22.59
CA GLU A 1065 -2.93 78.84 -23.86
C GLU A 1065 -3.34 80.31 -23.71
N ILE A 1066 -2.86 81.17 -24.61
CA ILE A 1066 -3.21 82.60 -24.67
C ILE A 1066 -3.33 83.07 -26.12
N THR A 1067 -4.41 83.78 -26.44
CA THR A 1067 -4.60 84.45 -27.73
C THR A 1067 -4.27 85.95 -27.61
N ILE A 1068 -3.38 86.43 -28.49
CA ILE A 1068 -3.12 87.85 -28.69
C ILE A 1068 -3.80 88.28 -29.99
N THR A 1069 -4.82 89.14 -29.88
CA THR A 1069 -5.57 89.67 -31.01
C THR A 1069 -4.98 91.00 -31.47
N VAL A 1070 -4.65 91.11 -32.76
CA VAL A 1070 -4.09 92.33 -33.35
C VAL A 1070 -5.17 93.10 -34.09
N LEU A 1071 -5.47 94.31 -33.61
CA LEU A 1071 -6.33 95.28 -34.30
C LEU A 1071 -5.52 96.07 -35.32
N ILE A 1072 -6.10 96.21 -36.51
CA ILE A 1072 -5.58 97.01 -37.62
C ILE A 1072 -6.66 98.06 -37.94
N ASP A 1073 -6.31 99.35 -37.87
CA ASP A 1073 -7.26 100.43 -38.16
C ASP A 1073 -7.50 100.55 -39.67
N GLU A 1074 -8.72 100.23 -40.12
CA GLU A 1074 -9.13 100.43 -41.51
C GLU A 1074 -9.28 101.91 -41.88
N ALA A 1075 -8.87 102.29 -43.09
CA ALA A 1075 -9.10 103.66 -43.60
C ALA A 1075 -10.53 103.90 -44.11
N ASP A 1076 -11.07 105.10 -43.86
CA ASP A 1076 -12.26 105.70 -44.48
C ASP A 1076 -12.03 107.20 -44.83
N ILE A 1077 -12.55 107.62 -45.98
CA ILE A 1077 -12.53 109.01 -46.46
C ILE A 1077 -13.95 109.48 -46.81
N PHE A 1078 -14.31 110.68 -46.40
CA PHE A 1078 -15.46 111.41 -46.95
C PHE A 1078 -15.05 112.13 -48.23
N VAL A 1079 -15.97 112.24 -49.19
CA VAL A 1079 -15.76 112.98 -50.44
C VAL A 1079 -17.02 113.78 -50.73
N PRO A 1080 -16.95 115.12 -50.87
CA PRO A 1080 -18.13 115.94 -51.15
C PRO A 1080 -18.66 115.71 -52.56
N THR A 1081 -19.96 115.97 -52.79
CA THR A 1081 -20.63 115.70 -54.08
C THR A 1081 -20.73 116.92 -54.99
N ALA A 1082 -20.37 118.11 -54.50
CA ALA A 1082 -20.35 119.35 -55.26
C ALA A 1082 -19.34 120.34 -54.66
N PHE A 1083 -18.86 121.28 -55.47
CA PHE A 1083 -17.98 122.37 -55.06
C PHE A 1083 -18.17 123.60 -55.96
N SER A 1084 -17.76 124.78 -55.49
CA SER A 1084 -18.09 126.08 -56.08
C SER A 1084 -16.87 127.01 -56.14
N PRO A 1085 -15.96 126.83 -57.13
CA PRO A 1085 -14.78 127.67 -57.33
C PRO A 1085 -15.14 129.08 -57.83
N ASN A 1086 -15.55 129.93 -56.88
CA ASN A 1086 -15.99 131.31 -57.06
C ASN A 1086 -15.00 132.34 -56.46
N GLY A 1087 -14.04 131.92 -55.61
CA GLY A 1087 -13.04 132.74 -54.95
C GLY A 1087 -13.42 133.30 -53.58
N ASP A 1088 -14.48 132.80 -52.93
CA ASP A 1088 -14.87 133.21 -51.57
C ASP A 1088 -14.15 132.45 -50.44
N ASN A 1089 -13.30 131.47 -50.78
CA ASN A 1089 -12.58 130.51 -49.93
C ASN A 1089 -13.47 129.42 -49.30
N ILE A 1090 -14.71 129.25 -49.76
CA ILE A 1090 -15.66 128.23 -49.29
C ILE A 1090 -15.96 127.25 -50.43
N ASN A 1091 -15.49 126.01 -50.30
CA ASN A 1091 -15.61 124.96 -51.32
C ASN A 1091 -14.99 125.34 -52.68
N ASP A 1092 -13.95 126.18 -52.69
CA ASP A 1092 -13.21 126.54 -53.91
C ASP A 1092 -12.42 125.35 -54.50
N PHE A 1093 -12.13 124.33 -53.69
CA PHE A 1093 -11.40 123.13 -54.11
C PHE A 1093 -12.22 121.88 -53.82
N PHE A 1094 -12.30 120.98 -54.80
CA PHE A 1094 -12.77 119.63 -54.60
C PHE A 1094 -11.65 118.74 -54.08
N HIS A 1095 -11.74 118.34 -52.81
CA HIS A 1095 -10.79 117.44 -52.15
C HIS A 1095 -11.52 116.43 -51.25
N PRO A 1096 -10.95 115.24 -51.00
CA PRO A 1096 -11.43 114.34 -49.95
C PRO A 1096 -11.18 114.93 -48.55
N VAL A 1097 -11.97 114.47 -47.58
CA VAL A 1097 -11.85 114.77 -46.16
C VAL A 1097 -11.62 113.46 -45.42
N PHE A 1098 -10.48 113.32 -44.74
CA PHE A 1098 -10.14 112.10 -44.00
C PHE A 1098 -11.04 111.95 -42.76
N LYS A 1099 -11.57 110.75 -42.53
CA LYS A 1099 -12.33 110.45 -41.31
C LYS A 1099 -11.48 109.74 -40.28
N PHE A 1100 -10.88 108.60 -40.65
CA PHE A 1100 -10.04 107.77 -39.80
C PHE A 1100 -9.11 106.88 -40.67
N PRO A 1101 -7.92 106.51 -40.18
CA PRO A 1101 -7.10 107.17 -39.15
C PRO A 1101 -6.35 108.41 -39.71
N GLU A 1102 -5.68 109.18 -38.84
CA GLU A 1102 -4.89 110.36 -39.24
C GLU A 1102 -3.77 110.07 -40.26
N LYS A 1103 -3.35 108.80 -40.38
CA LYS A 1103 -2.31 108.34 -41.32
C LYS A 1103 -2.87 107.84 -42.67
N THR A 1104 -4.16 108.01 -42.97
CA THR A 1104 -4.71 107.63 -44.28
C THR A 1104 -4.00 108.39 -45.40
N SER A 1105 -3.38 107.65 -46.32
CA SER A 1105 -2.68 108.23 -47.48
C SER A 1105 -3.53 108.12 -48.74
N ILE A 1106 -3.40 109.11 -49.63
CA ILE A 1106 -4.01 109.05 -50.97
C ILE A 1106 -2.96 108.51 -51.93
N LEU A 1107 -3.16 107.29 -52.42
CA LEU A 1107 -2.29 106.69 -53.43
C LEU A 1107 -2.50 107.38 -54.79
N ILE A 1108 -3.77 107.57 -55.18
CA ILE A 1108 -4.19 108.15 -56.47
C ILE A 1108 -5.44 109.01 -56.27
N PHE A 1109 -5.51 110.18 -56.92
CA PHE A 1109 -6.73 110.98 -57.09
C PHE A 1109 -6.79 111.48 -58.53
N ARG A 1110 -7.84 111.08 -59.26
CA ARG A 1110 -8.09 111.50 -60.64
C ARG A 1110 -9.50 112.04 -60.79
N ILE A 1111 -9.68 112.95 -61.73
CA ILE A 1111 -10.97 113.49 -62.15
C ILE A 1111 -11.04 113.45 -63.67
N PHE A 1112 -12.18 113.06 -64.19
CA PHE A 1112 -12.45 112.88 -65.60
C PHE A 1112 -13.66 113.75 -66.01
N ASP A 1113 -13.63 114.27 -67.23
CA ASP A 1113 -14.80 114.88 -67.85
C ASP A 1113 -15.84 113.81 -68.26
N ARG A 1114 -17.00 114.28 -68.72
CA ARG A 1114 -18.11 113.42 -69.17
C ARG A 1114 -17.74 112.49 -70.35
N TRP A 1115 -16.65 112.76 -71.06
CA TRP A 1115 -16.16 111.95 -72.18
C TRP A 1115 -15.04 110.99 -71.77
N GLY A 1116 -14.64 111.00 -70.49
CA GLY A 1116 -13.58 110.16 -69.94
C GLY A 1116 -12.17 110.72 -70.07
N ASN A 1117 -12.00 111.97 -70.53
CA ASN A 1117 -10.67 112.61 -70.54
C ASN A 1117 -10.28 113.00 -69.13
N MET A 1118 -9.04 112.72 -68.73
CA MET A 1118 -8.52 113.09 -67.41
C MET A 1118 -8.22 114.59 -67.35
N VAL A 1119 -8.87 115.29 -66.42
CA VAL A 1119 -8.78 116.76 -66.25
C VAL A 1119 -8.04 117.17 -64.97
N TYR A 1120 -7.84 116.22 -64.05
CA TYR A 1120 -6.99 116.37 -62.88
C TYR A 1120 -6.37 115.02 -62.52
N GLU A 1121 -5.10 115.02 -62.14
CA GLU A 1121 -4.43 113.88 -61.52
C GLU A 1121 -3.49 114.38 -60.42
N ARG A 1122 -3.48 113.65 -59.30
CA ARG A 1122 -2.42 113.70 -58.31
C ARG A 1122 -2.22 112.33 -57.67
N THR A 1123 -0.99 111.99 -57.34
CA THR A 1123 -0.60 110.73 -56.71
C THR A 1123 0.22 110.99 -55.45
N ASN A 1124 0.32 109.99 -54.56
CA ASN A 1124 1.12 110.02 -53.34
C ASN A 1124 0.84 111.24 -52.42
N GLY A 1125 -0.43 111.51 -52.14
CA GLY A 1125 -0.88 112.56 -51.24
C GLY A 1125 -0.73 112.23 -49.77
N LEU A 1126 -0.09 113.13 -49.03
CA LEU A 1126 0.02 113.05 -47.58
C LEU A 1126 -1.10 113.85 -46.88
N PRO A 1127 -1.50 113.45 -45.64
CA PRO A 1127 -2.39 114.27 -44.82
C PRO A 1127 -1.87 115.70 -44.65
N GLY A 1128 -2.71 116.69 -44.96
CA GLY A 1128 -2.38 118.11 -44.85
C GLY A 1128 -1.84 118.77 -46.12
N ASP A 1129 -1.59 118.02 -47.20
CA ASP A 1129 -1.32 118.60 -48.52
C ASP A 1129 -2.52 119.45 -49.03
N PRO A 1130 -2.29 120.53 -49.79
CA PRO A 1130 -3.36 121.25 -50.50
C PRO A 1130 -3.82 120.40 -51.70
N PHE A 1131 -4.63 119.37 -51.44
CA PHE A 1131 -4.85 118.22 -52.30
C PHE A 1131 -6.24 118.25 -52.96
N GLY A 1132 -6.50 119.25 -53.81
CA GLY A 1132 -7.80 119.41 -54.47
C GLY A 1132 -7.74 119.96 -55.89
N TRP A 1133 -8.87 119.84 -56.59
CA TRP A 1133 -9.12 120.41 -57.91
C TRP A 1133 -9.93 121.70 -57.82
N ASP A 1134 -9.49 122.76 -58.47
CA ASP A 1134 -10.11 124.09 -58.49
C ASP A 1134 -11.15 124.26 -59.64
N GLY A 1135 -11.49 123.18 -60.33
CA GLY A 1135 -12.35 123.22 -61.50
C GLY A 1135 -11.68 123.83 -62.73
N THR A 1136 -10.34 123.89 -62.80
CA THR A 1136 -9.62 124.32 -64.01
C THR A 1136 -8.95 123.15 -64.72
N PHE A 1137 -8.69 123.30 -66.02
CA PHE A 1137 -7.85 122.39 -66.79
C PHE A 1137 -6.99 123.23 -67.73
N ASN A 1138 -5.67 123.01 -67.75
CA ASN A 1138 -4.72 123.84 -68.50
C ASN A 1138 -4.85 125.36 -68.24
N LYS A 1139 -5.28 125.74 -67.02
CA LYS A 1139 -5.61 127.11 -66.56
C LYS A 1139 -6.94 127.69 -67.07
N ASP A 1140 -7.64 127.00 -67.95
CA ASP A 1140 -8.98 127.41 -68.40
C ASP A 1140 -10.06 126.95 -67.41
N LYS A 1141 -11.10 127.77 -67.26
CA LYS A 1141 -12.27 127.43 -66.44
C LYS A 1141 -13.11 126.36 -67.13
N MET A 1142 -13.16 125.18 -66.53
CA MET A 1142 -14.07 124.11 -66.96
C MET A 1142 -15.54 124.50 -66.79
N ASN A 1143 -16.39 123.97 -67.67
CA ASN A 1143 -17.83 124.26 -67.69
C ASN A 1143 -18.52 123.74 -66.42
N PRO A 1144 -19.59 124.42 -65.93
CA PRO A 1144 -20.47 123.84 -64.91
C PRO A 1144 -21.03 122.50 -65.38
N GLY A 1145 -21.03 121.50 -64.51
CA GLY A 1145 -21.45 120.15 -64.89
C GLY A 1145 -20.97 119.06 -63.95
N VAL A 1146 -21.27 117.83 -64.33
CA VAL A 1146 -20.92 116.62 -63.58
C VAL A 1146 -19.62 116.02 -64.12
N TYR A 1147 -18.67 115.77 -63.22
CA TYR A 1147 -17.36 115.16 -63.46
C TYR A 1147 -17.24 113.89 -62.63
N THR A 1148 -16.59 112.86 -63.16
CA THR A 1148 -16.40 111.60 -62.41
C THR A 1148 -15.02 111.60 -61.77
N PHE A 1149 -14.91 111.19 -60.51
CA PHE A 1149 -13.63 111.05 -59.81
C PHE A 1149 -13.31 109.60 -59.45
N ALA A 1150 -12.02 109.32 -59.29
CA ALA A 1150 -11.49 108.08 -58.76
C ALA A 1150 -10.38 108.37 -57.75
N ILE A 1151 -10.58 107.98 -56.49
CA ILE A 1151 -9.60 108.12 -55.41
C ILE A 1151 -9.22 106.72 -54.91
N GLN A 1152 -7.93 106.42 -54.85
CA GLN A 1152 -7.38 105.26 -54.16
C GLN A 1152 -6.69 105.72 -52.87
N TYR A 1153 -7.01 105.09 -51.74
CA TYR A 1153 -6.53 105.45 -50.41
C TYR A 1153 -6.24 104.19 -49.58
N ALA A 1154 -5.31 104.28 -48.63
CA ALA A 1154 -4.90 103.15 -47.78
C ALA A 1154 -4.66 103.56 -46.33
N GLY A 1155 -4.87 102.62 -45.41
CA GLY A 1155 -4.60 102.77 -43.97
C GLY A 1155 -3.24 102.20 -43.58
N GLU A 1156 -3.10 101.83 -42.30
CA GLU A 1156 -1.89 101.13 -41.81
C GLU A 1156 -1.80 99.69 -42.37
N ASP A 1157 -2.92 99.13 -42.81
CA ASP A 1157 -3.04 97.87 -43.55
C ASP A 1157 -2.31 97.87 -44.92
N LYS A 1158 -2.01 99.06 -45.47
CA LYS A 1158 -1.50 99.28 -46.84
C LYS A 1158 -2.39 98.70 -47.95
N LEU A 1159 -3.64 98.36 -47.65
CA LEU A 1159 -4.60 97.84 -48.63
C LEU A 1159 -5.29 99.00 -49.33
N GLY A 1160 -4.95 99.20 -50.61
CA GLY A 1160 -5.47 100.31 -51.41
C GLY A 1160 -6.95 100.16 -51.77
N LYS A 1161 -7.83 100.78 -50.98
CA LYS A 1161 -9.27 100.90 -51.23
C LYS A 1161 -9.56 101.95 -52.31
N TRP A 1162 -10.59 101.72 -53.13
CA TRP A 1162 -11.05 102.67 -54.14
C TRP A 1162 -12.36 103.35 -53.72
N LYS A 1163 -12.51 104.62 -54.08
CA LYS A 1163 -13.76 105.38 -54.02
C LYS A 1163 -13.96 106.13 -55.33
N THR A 1164 -15.00 105.77 -56.05
CA THR A 1164 -15.42 106.39 -57.31
C THR A 1164 -16.83 106.92 -57.16
N SER A 1165 -17.08 108.12 -57.66
CA SER A 1165 -18.40 108.74 -57.74
C SER A 1165 -18.32 109.96 -58.64
N ASP A 1166 -19.41 110.70 -58.74
CA ASP A 1166 -19.48 111.96 -59.45
C ASP A 1166 -19.37 113.15 -58.48
N VAL A 1167 -18.82 114.26 -58.99
CA VAL A 1167 -18.77 115.57 -58.36
C VAL A 1167 -19.37 116.62 -59.30
N THR A 1168 -20.19 117.51 -58.77
CA THR A 1168 -20.77 118.62 -59.52
C THR A 1168 -19.92 119.89 -59.36
N LEU A 1169 -19.40 120.40 -60.47
CA LEU A 1169 -18.77 121.72 -60.55
C LEU A 1169 -19.86 122.79 -60.74
N ILE A 1170 -19.99 123.69 -59.78
CA ILE A 1170 -20.94 124.82 -59.80
C ILE A 1170 -20.15 126.13 -60.02
N ARG A 1171 -20.58 126.99 -60.94
CA ARG A 1171 -20.03 128.33 -61.18
C ARG A 1171 -21.12 129.30 -61.63
#